data_AF-A0A7K4CRM1-F1
#
_entry.id   AF-A0A7K4CRM1-F1
#
_cell.length_a   1.000
_cell.length_b   1.000
_cell.length_c   1.000
_cell.angle_alpha   90.00
_cell.angle_beta   90.00
_cell.angle_gamma   90.00
#
_symmetry.space_group_name_H-M   'P 1'
#
loop_
_entity.id
_entity.type
_entity.pdbx_description
1 polymer ?
#
loop_
_entity_poly.entity_id
_entity_poly.type
_entity_poly.pdbx_seq_one_letter_code
_entity_poly.pdbx_strand_id
1 'polypeptide(L)'
;MRPFNVATWREDFKDREIFPEQLDRIVKPGSRLFLGSGCSEPVLLTNQLVKENWKFPDVQVLHFFSLSNQKFFSMDNPTSFRHVSMSMIGSPELRQAIQNGLADFAPISTAEIPRMMREQKIPVDVALIQVAPPGRNGLCSFGINVDINPTIIKSAKTVVAHVNPSMPRTLGNSFVRFQEIDYFVFKDHPLLEEPPFSADDVHQKVALNVSRLIENGASLNLGTGKTSYFLPGFLKDKQDLALYGEVFPETVIDLINNGVVTCARNNFPHCMTTFIIGTRKFYDYVHDNPFFEFHPTEFILNMENITRNKKLCSVYGALAVDLLGQASNHVGNTLFSGTGGEPDLMRGAALSRGGKAIVTLPSTTRDGKSRILPFLPPGPIALRDIDIHYVVTEWGIAFLHGKTIRERVLQMISIAAPEHRAWLLEKAKELNYVFKDQILPATKDGVAVICPEIGWTFITRDNGPVYFRPVKATDERLLQEMYYRLSEDDRMHRFLSHRKVFSHEDIQALMACDYQTSMLVVGTTGTEKDLRVVAEGAYYLEPNTNLAEISVTVDKSMRGQGLARHIFEKIIDLARERGIGGIFGEISADNTAIFKILNALPYNVAFTQHEETFQFSFRFSDAKGEGEPDDKHMHYRHML
;
A
#
# COMPACT_ATOMS: atom_id res chain seq x y z
N MET A 1 -9.78 40.79 30.83
CA MET A 1 -10.17 40.97 29.41
C MET A 1 -11.66 41.25 29.37
N ARG A 2 -12.14 42.18 28.53
CA ARG A 2 -13.59 42.26 28.25
C ARG A 2 -14.05 40.94 27.63
N PRO A 3 -15.24 40.42 27.98
CA PRO A 3 -15.78 39.23 27.34
C PRO A 3 -15.93 39.48 25.82
N PHE A 4 -15.54 38.51 25.01
CA PHE A 4 -15.68 38.61 23.55
C PHE A 4 -17.16 38.59 23.19
N ASN A 5 -17.64 39.62 22.49
CA ASN A 5 -19.04 39.72 22.08
C ASN A 5 -19.19 39.32 20.62
N VAL A 6 -19.76 38.14 20.37
CA VAL A 6 -19.98 37.62 19.00
C VAL A 6 -20.97 38.47 18.20
N ALA A 7 -21.84 39.24 18.83
CA ALA A 7 -22.75 40.11 18.09
C ALA A 7 -22.04 41.37 17.54
N THR A 8 -20.99 41.85 18.22
CA THR A 8 -20.34 43.13 17.90
C THR A 8 -18.88 43.01 17.52
N TRP A 9 -18.29 41.80 17.51
CA TRP A 9 -16.84 41.61 17.32
C TRP A 9 -16.29 42.34 16.09
N ARG A 10 -17.03 42.33 14.98
CA ARG A 10 -16.58 42.99 13.76
C ARG A 10 -16.46 44.51 13.93
N GLU A 11 -17.42 45.13 14.63
CA GLU A 11 -17.35 46.56 14.95
C GLU A 11 -16.28 46.84 16.02
N ASP A 12 -16.15 45.97 17.02
CA ASP A 12 -15.14 46.07 18.07
C ASP A 12 -13.69 46.00 17.53
N PHE A 13 -13.51 45.38 16.36
CA PHE A 13 -12.22 45.22 15.68
C PHE A 13 -12.17 45.87 14.29
N LYS A 14 -13.03 46.86 14.01
CA LYS A 14 -13.16 47.50 12.69
C LYS A 14 -11.86 48.08 12.15
N ASP A 15 -10.99 48.58 13.04
CA ASP A 15 -9.67 49.13 12.67
C ASP A 15 -8.70 48.06 12.11
N ARG A 16 -8.99 46.78 12.34
CA ARG A 16 -8.23 45.63 11.81
C ARG A 16 -8.85 45.04 10.55
N GLU A 17 -10.08 45.45 10.20
CA GLU A 17 -10.73 44.98 8.98
C GLU A 17 -10.14 45.67 7.76
N ILE A 18 -9.73 44.89 6.76
CA ILE A 18 -9.18 45.39 5.51
C ILE A 18 -9.98 44.85 4.32
N PHE A 19 -9.86 45.52 3.19
CA PHE A 19 -10.22 44.98 1.88
C PHE A 19 -9.00 44.32 1.22
N PRO A 20 -9.18 43.30 0.37
CA PRO A 20 -8.06 42.68 -0.36
C PRO A 20 -7.15 43.71 -1.04
N GLU A 21 -7.71 44.75 -1.66
CA GLU A 21 -7.00 45.82 -2.37
C GLU A 21 -6.02 46.63 -1.50
N GLN A 22 -6.12 46.52 -0.18
CA GLN A 22 -5.25 47.21 0.78
C GLN A 22 -4.05 46.35 1.21
N LEU A 23 -3.83 45.18 0.60
CA LEU A 23 -2.77 44.25 0.97
C LEU A 23 -1.35 44.85 0.81
N ASP A 24 -1.17 45.80 -0.11
CA ASP A 24 0.08 46.57 -0.30
C ASP A 24 0.47 47.46 0.90
N ARG A 25 -0.49 47.76 1.79
CA ARG A 25 -0.23 48.44 3.05
C ARG A 25 0.47 47.52 4.06
N ILE A 26 0.31 46.21 3.92
CA ILE A 26 0.79 45.20 4.85
C ILE A 26 2.00 44.46 4.26
N VAL A 27 1.85 43.86 3.08
CA VAL A 27 2.92 43.15 2.38
C VAL A 27 3.83 44.16 1.70
N LYS A 28 5.12 44.15 2.07
CA LYS A 28 6.13 45.04 1.50
C LYS A 28 7.00 44.31 0.46
N PRO A 29 7.60 45.04 -0.51
CA PRO A 29 8.65 44.51 -1.36
C PRO A 29 9.70 43.71 -0.56
N GLY A 30 10.12 42.55 -1.06
CA GLY A 30 11.09 41.69 -0.40
C GLY A 30 10.59 40.87 0.81
N SER A 31 9.30 40.97 1.17
CA SER A 31 8.74 40.23 2.31
C SER A 31 8.74 38.72 2.06
N ARG A 32 8.88 37.94 3.14
CA ARG A 32 8.57 36.50 3.15
C ARG A 32 7.11 36.29 3.52
N LEU A 33 6.33 35.91 2.53
CA LEU A 33 4.88 35.76 2.62
C LEU A 33 4.51 34.29 2.70
N PHE A 34 3.87 33.85 3.79
CA PHE A 34 3.30 32.51 3.87
C PHE A 34 1.85 32.50 3.36
N LEU A 35 1.51 31.48 2.57
CA LEU A 35 0.13 31.22 2.14
C LEU A 35 -0.42 29.96 2.81
N GLY A 36 -1.64 30.07 3.35
CA GLY A 36 -2.40 28.93 3.86
C GLY A 36 -2.53 27.81 2.82
N SER A 37 -2.44 26.57 3.29
CA SER A 37 -2.22 25.42 2.42
C SER A 37 -3.50 24.74 1.93
N GLY A 38 -3.37 23.93 0.88
CA GLY A 38 -4.38 23.02 0.37
C GLY A 38 -5.68 23.73 0.02
N CYS A 39 -6.80 23.17 0.46
CA CYS A 39 -8.12 23.73 0.21
C CYS A 39 -8.45 24.95 1.08
N SER A 40 -7.58 25.31 2.01
CA SER A 40 -7.73 26.48 2.88
C SER A 40 -7.02 27.73 2.37
N GLU A 41 -6.43 27.70 1.17
CA GLU A 41 -5.82 28.89 0.56
C GLU A 41 -6.81 30.07 0.60
N PRO A 42 -6.41 31.25 1.12
CA PRO A 42 -7.27 32.43 1.14
C PRO A 42 -7.35 33.05 -0.27
N VAL A 43 -8.13 32.42 -1.15
CA VAL A 43 -8.21 32.71 -2.60
C VAL A 43 -8.49 34.19 -2.88
N LEU A 44 -9.26 34.87 -2.03
CA LEU A 44 -9.51 36.32 -2.18
C LEU A 44 -8.23 37.16 -2.08
N LEU A 45 -7.35 36.80 -1.16
CA LEU A 45 -6.08 37.50 -0.94
C LEU A 45 -5.05 37.10 -2.00
N THR A 46 -4.98 35.82 -2.36
CA THR A 46 -4.04 35.35 -3.39
C THR A 46 -4.40 35.87 -4.78
N ASN A 47 -5.70 35.96 -5.13
CA ASN A 47 -6.18 36.63 -6.33
C ASN A 47 -5.67 38.08 -6.42
N GLN A 48 -5.72 38.82 -5.30
CA GLN A 48 -5.28 40.20 -5.28
C GLN A 48 -3.76 40.32 -5.48
N LEU A 49 -2.97 39.43 -4.87
CA LEU A 49 -1.52 39.37 -5.11
C LEU A 49 -1.20 39.16 -6.59
N VAL A 50 -1.90 38.24 -7.26
CA VAL A 50 -1.70 37.97 -8.68
C VAL A 50 -2.10 39.18 -9.54
N LYS A 51 -3.25 39.80 -9.23
CA LYS A 51 -3.79 40.96 -9.96
C LYS A 51 -2.87 42.18 -9.89
N GLU A 52 -2.26 42.44 -8.75
CA GLU A 52 -1.39 43.60 -8.51
C GLU A 52 0.06 43.20 -8.25
N ASN A 53 0.53 42.13 -8.90
CA ASN A 53 1.86 41.55 -8.66
C ASN A 53 3.01 42.58 -8.71
N TRP A 54 2.92 43.59 -9.58
CA TRP A 54 3.89 44.67 -9.76
C TRP A 54 4.12 45.52 -8.50
N LYS A 55 3.17 45.51 -7.54
CA LYS A 55 3.33 46.18 -6.24
C LYS A 55 4.16 45.39 -5.24
N PHE A 56 4.47 44.12 -5.54
CA PHE A 56 5.10 43.17 -4.63
C PHE A 56 6.43 42.61 -5.19
N PRO A 57 7.37 43.45 -5.66
CA PRO A 57 8.64 42.96 -6.18
C PRO A 57 9.45 42.22 -5.11
N ASP A 58 10.10 41.15 -5.53
CA ASP A 58 10.99 40.30 -4.74
C ASP A 58 10.34 39.64 -3.51
N VAL A 59 9.00 39.61 -3.44
CA VAL A 59 8.30 38.88 -2.38
C VAL A 59 8.56 37.38 -2.55
N GLN A 60 9.03 36.76 -1.48
CA GLN A 60 9.25 35.32 -1.43
C GLN A 60 7.99 34.65 -0.87
N VAL A 61 7.31 33.86 -1.71
CA VAL A 61 6.08 33.16 -1.35
C VAL A 61 6.44 31.78 -0.81
N LEU A 62 6.22 31.56 0.48
CA LEU A 62 6.41 30.30 1.17
C LEU A 62 5.09 29.53 1.20
N HIS A 63 5.12 28.26 0.81
CA HIS A 63 3.94 27.41 0.82
C HIS A 63 4.33 25.95 1.07
N PHE A 64 3.46 25.25 1.78
CA PHE A 64 3.65 23.84 2.15
C PHE A 64 2.96 22.89 1.17
N PHE A 65 1.70 23.19 0.81
CA PHE A 65 0.92 22.42 -0.16
C PHE A 65 -0.06 23.38 -0.83
N SER A 66 -0.09 23.47 -2.17
CA SER A 66 -1.02 24.35 -2.89
C SER A 66 -1.80 23.57 -3.93
N LEU A 67 -3.14 23.67 -3.85
CA LEU A 67 -4.09 23.09 -4.81
C LEU A 67 -4.66 24.13 -5.78
N SER A 68 -4.18 25.36 -5.67
CA SER A 68 -4.78 26.49 -6.33
C SER A 68 -4.36 26.59 -7.79
N ASN A 69 -5.32 26.91 -8.64
CA ASN A 69 -5.12 27.16 -10.07
C ASN A 69 -4.75 28.62 -10.37
N GLN A 70 -4.40 29.40 -9.34
CA GLN A 70 -3.95 30.77 -9.51
C GLN A 70 -2.76 30.84 -10.49
N LYS A 71 -2.85 31.75 -11.45
CA LYS A 71 -1.83 31.93 -12.48
C LYS A 71 -0.68 32.82 -11.97
N PHE A 72 0.03 32.34 -10.95
CA PHE A 72 1.23 33.00 -10.44
C PHE A 72 2.35 33.06 -11.49
N PHE A 73 2.38 32.09 -12.42
CA PHE A 73 3.38 31.96 -13.47
C PHE A 73 2.72 32.16 -14.85
N SER A 74 2.83 33.37 -15.43
CA SER A 74 2.30 33.70 -16.76
C SER A 74 3.39 34.35 -17.62
N MET A 75 3.45 34.02 -18.92
CA MET A 75 4.36 34.70 -19.87
C MET A 75 3.97 36.16 -20.10
N ASP A 76 2.67 36.47 -20.04
CA ASP A 76 2.16 37.83 -20.25
C ASP A 76 2.34 38.73 -19.01
N ASN A 77 2.66 38.13 -17.86
CA ASN A 77 2.88 38.84 -16.61
C ASN A 77 3.99 38.14 -15.81
N PRO A 78 5.28 38.41 -16.11
CA PRO A 78 6.40 37.73 -15.47
C PRO A 78 6.36 37.93 -13.95
N THR A 79 6.74 36.89 -13.20
CA THR A 79 6.50 36.85 -11.76
C THR A 79 7.36 37.90 -11.05
N SER A 80 6.72 38.75 -10.24
CA SER A 80 7.41 39.57 -9.23
C SER A 80 7.72 38.76 -7.97
N PHE A 81 7.13 37.56 -7.86
CA PHE A 81 7.26 36.64 -6.75
C PHE A 81 8.32 35.59 -7.02
N ARG A 82 9.02 35.16 -5.97
CA ARG A 82 9.78 33.91 -5.97
C ARG A 82 9.10 32.91 -5.05
N HIS A 83 8.56 31.85 -5.63
CA HIS A 83 7.90 30.79 -4.86
C HIS A 83 8.93 29.83 -4.27
N VAL A 84 8.72 29.41 -3.02
CA VAL A 84 9.47 28.36 -2.33
C VAL A 84 8.46 27.34 -1.81
N SER A 85 8.36 26.22 -2.51
CA SER A 85 7.52 25.10 -2.09
C SER A 85 8.31 24.24 -1.12
N MET A 86 7.81 24.08 0.11
CA MET A 86 8.45 23.30 1.16
C MET A 86 7.80 21.93 1.25
N SER A 87 8.61 20.87 1.30
CA SER A 87 8.21 19.48 1.51
C SER A 87 7.42 18.81 0.38
N MET A 88 6.51 19.52 -0.30
CA MET A 88 5.66 18.98 -1.38
C MET A 88 5.53 19.95 -2.56
N ILE A 89 5.17 19.44 -3.74
CA ILE A 89 4.84 20.25 -4.93
C ILE A 89 3.39 19.94 -5.29
N GLY A 90 2.51 20.92 -5.11
CA GLY A 90 1.06 20.69 -5.13
C GLY A 90 0.36 20.84 -6.48
N SER A 91 0.98 21.50 -7.47
CA SER A 91 0.33 21.75 -8.78
C SER A 91 1.24 21.51 -9.99
N PRO A 92 0.66 21.17 -11.16
CA PRO A 92 1.41 21.07 -12.42
C PRO A 92 2.15 22.35 -12.80
N GLU A 93 1.55 23.51 -12.57
CA GLU A 93 2.10 24.82 -12.90
C GLU A 93 3.35 25.12 -12.07
N LEU A 94 3.28 24.86 -10.76
CA LEU A 94 4.41 25.03 -9.85
C LEU A 94 5.54 24.06 -10.20
N ARG A 95 5.20 22.81 -10.55
CA ARG A 95 6.18 21.83 -11.02
C ARG A 95 6.91 22.31 -12.26
N GLN A 96 6.18 22.87 -13.23
CA GLN A 96 6.77 23.43 -14.44
C GLN A 96 7.64 24.66 -14.13
N ALA A 97 7.19 25.52 -13.21
CA ALA A 97 7.97 26.68 -12.77
C ALA A 97 9.30 26.26 -12.11
N ILE A 98 9.29 25.25 -11.23
CA ILE A 98 10.51 24.69 -10.61
C ILE A 98 11.42 24.11 -11.69
N GLN A 99 10.88 23.33 -12.62
CA GLN A 99 11.66 22.73 -13.70
C GLN A 99 12.36 23.77 -14.60
N ASN A 100 11.73 24.93 -14.76
CA ASN A 100 12.25 26.05 -15.56
C ASN A 100 13.11 27.04 -14.73
N GLY A 101 13.36 26.78 -13.44
CA GLY A 101 14.15 27.65 -12.57
C GLY A 101 13.44 28.93 -12.11
N LEU A 102 12.12 29.02 -12.28
CA LEU A 102 11.28 30.16 -11.91
C LEU A 102 10.78 30.10 -10.46
N ALA A 103 10.86 28.92 -9.83
CA ALA A 103 10.48 28.68 -8.44
C ALA A 103 11.47 27.71 -7.77
N ASP A 104 11.51 27.73 -6.45
CA ASP A 104 12.37 26.88 -5.63
C ASP A 104 11.56 25.75 -4.98
N PHE A 105 12.23 24.62 -4.76
CA PHE A 105 11.75 23.52 -3.95
C PHE A 105 12.71 23.27 -2.79
N ALA A 106 12.21 23.33 -1.56
CA ALA A 106 12.97 23.04 -0.35
C ALA A 106 12.61 21.63 0.15
N PRO A 107 13.52 20.64 0.03
CA PRO A 107 13.30 19.31 0.58
C PRO A 107 13.44 19.34 2.10
N ILE A 108 12.33 19.14 2.80
CA ILE A 108 12.25 19.16 4.27
C ILE A 108 11.11 18.24 4.71
N SER A 109 11.26 17.56 5.86
CA SER A 109 10.12 16.84 6.46
C SER A 109 9.09 17.85 6.96
N THR A 110 7.82 17.56 6.68
CA THR A 110 6.66 18.32 7.17
C THR A 110 6.69 18.52 8.69
N ALA A 111 7.18 17.52 9.44
CA ALA A 111 7.29 17.57 10.90
C ALA A 111 8.33 18.57 11.41
N GLU A 112 9.35 18.91 10.60
CA GLU A 112 10.43 19.82 11.00
C GLU A 112 10.10 21.30 10.76
N ILE A 113 9.23 21.59 9.79
CA ILE A 113 8.85 22.96 9.41
C ILE A 113 8.41 23.78 10.65
N PRO A 114 7.51 23.29 11.52
CA PRO A 114 7.10 24.03 12.71
C PRO A 114 8.25 24.42 13.63
N ARG A 115 9.17 23.48 13.91
CA ARG A 115 10.35 23.76 14.74
C ARG A 115 11.23 24.83 14.11
N MET A 116 11.50 24.73 12.81
CA MET A 116 12.35 25.69 12.11
C MET A 116 11.76 27.09 12.07
N MET A 117 10.43 27.22 11.98
CA MET A 117 9.75 28.51 12.05
C MET A 117 9.75 29.10 13.47
N ARG A 118 9.59 28.28 14.51
CA ARG A 118 9.73 28.74 15.91
C ARG A 118 11.15 29.22 16.22
N GLU A 119 12.14 28.52 15.69
CA GLU A 119 13.56 28.88 15.80
C GLU A 119 13.98 30.01 14.84
N GLN A 120 13.04 30.59 14.07
CA GLN A 120 13.28 31.66 13.10
C GLN A 120 14.33 31.32 12.02
N LYS A 121 14.57 30.03 11.76
CA LYS A 121 15.36 29.53 10.63
C LYS A 121 14.61 29.67 9.30
N ILE A 122 13.28 29.65 9.36
CA ILE A 122 12.37 30.01 8.27
C ILE A 122 11.56 31.22 8.76
N PRO A 123 12.09 32.45 8.61
CA PRO A 123 11.38 33.65 9.05
C PRO A 123 10.19 33.94 8.14
N VAL A 124 9.08 34.37 8.74
CA VAL A 124 7.84 34.73 8.04
C VAL A 124 7.47 36.17 8.41
N ASP A 125 7.41 37.05 7.42
CA ASP A 125 7.06 38.46 7.66
C ASP A 125 5.54 38.62 7.71
N VAL A 126 4.83 38.06 6.73
CA VAL A 126 3.37 38.12 6.66
C VAL A 126 2.83 36.72 6.40
N ALA A 127 1.76 36.35 7.10
CA ALA A 127 1.02 35.11 6.86
C ALA A 127 -0.40 35.42 6.40
N LEU A 128 -0.81 34.84 5.28
CA LEU A 128 -2.18 34.89 4.78
C LEU A 128 -2.84 33.54 5.04
N ILE A 129 -3.81 33.52 5.93
CA ILE A 129 -4.52 32.30 6.33
C ILE A 129 -6.03 32.46 6.12
N GLN A 130 -6.76 31.36 6.24
CA GLN A 130 -8.21 31.36 6.21
C GLN A 130 -8.76 30.66 7.45
N VAL A 131 -9.82 31.22 8.03
CA VAL A 131 -10.44 30.70 9.26
C VAL A 131 -11.96 30.84 9.22
N ALA A 132 -12.66 30.02 10.00
CA ALA A 132 -14.07 30.21 10.29
C ALA A 132 -14.28 31.41 11.25
N PRO A 133 -15.47 32.04 11.25
CA PRO A 133 -15.78 33.16 12.15
C PRO A 133 -15.61 32.80 13.64
N PRO A 134 -15.30 33.79 14.49
CA PRO A 134 -15.12 33.56 15.92
C PRO A 134 -16.43 33.16 16.60
N GLY A 135 -16.38 32.10 17.42
CA GLY A 135 -17.50 31.70 18.27
C GLY A 135 -17.59 32.51 19.57
N ARG A 136 -18.51 32.11 20.46
CA ARG A 136 -18.81 32.80 21.76
C ARG A 136 -17.61 33.07 22.66
N ASN A 137 -16.54 32.30 22.53
CA ASN A 137 -15.33 32.43 23.32
C ASN A 137 -14.23 33.26 22.62
N GLY A 138 -14.53 33.89 21.48
CA GLY A 138 -13.55 34.62 20.67
C GLY A 138 -12.54 33.73 19.95
N LEU A 139 -12.89 32.46 19.74
CA LEU A 139 -12.06 31.48 19.03
C LEU A 139 -12.56 31.29 17.60
N CYS A 140 -11.70 31.56 16.64
CA CYS A 140 -11.84 31.12 15.26
C CYS A 140 -11.37 29.67 15.12
N SER A 141 -11.84 28.98 14.09
CA SER A 141 -11.39 27.63 13.72
C SER A 141 -10.56 27.68 12.44
N PHE A 142 -9.45 26.95 12.36
CA PHE A 142 -8.70 26.73 11.12
C PHE A 142 -9.48 25.92 10.08
N GLY A 143 -10.50 25.20 10.55
CA GLY A 143 -11.41 24.46 9.70
C GLY A 143 -10.73 23.25 9.07
N ILE A 144 -10.81 23.14 7.75
CA ILE A 144 -10.37 21.94 7.04
C ILE A 144 -8.85 21.73 7.02
N ASN A 145 -8.06 22.68 7.53
CA ASN A 145 -6.61 22.65 7.41
C ASN A 145 -5.90 23.29 8.62
N VAL A 146 -5.52 22.44 9.59
CA VAL A 146 -4.76 22.86 10.78
C VAL A 146 -3.26 22.88 10.49
N ASP A 147 -2.73 21.83 9.84
CA ASP A 147 -1.34 21.76 9.35
C ASP A 147 -0.29 22.42 10.25
N ILE A 148 0.37 23.46 9.74
CA ILE A 148 1.36 24.28 10.42
C ILE A 148 0.75 25.63 10.84
N ASN A 149 -0.49 25.95 10.49
CA ASN A 149 -1.17 27.22 10.83
C ASN A 149 -1.02 27.65 12.32
N PRO A 150 -1.18 26.75 13.32
CA PRO A 150 -0.94 27.09 14.73
C PRO A 150 0.47 27.61 15.03
N THR A 151 1.48 27.15 14.29
CA THR A 151 2.85 27.66 14.41
C THR A 151 3.05 28.94 13.64
N ILE A 152 2.48 29.04 12.43
CA ILE A 152 2.58 30.24 11.58
C ILE A 152 2.06 31.47 12.30
N ILE A 153 0.91 31.39 12.97
CA ILE A 153 0.36 32.53 13.73
C ILE A 153 1.30 33.03 14.81
N LYS A 154 2.07 32.13 15.43
CA LYS A 154 3.01 32.49 16.50
C LYS A 154 4.36 32.98 15.97
N SER A 155 4.73 32.55 14.77
CA SER A 155 6.04 32.82 14.17
C SER A 155 6.04 34.01 13.21
N ALA A 156 4.91 34.31 12.56
CA ALA A 156 4.80 35.43 11.62
C ALA A 156 4.77 36.78 12.35
N LYS A 157 5.37 37.81 11.75
CA LYS A 157 5.31 39.18 12.31
C LYS A 157 3.93 39.82 12.13
N THR A 158 3.20 39.43 11.09
CA THR A 158 1.85 39.91 10.84
C THR A 158 0.98 38.80 10.25
N VAL A 159 -0.19 38.59 10.84
CA VAL A 159 -1.18 37.60 10.41
C VAL A 159 -2.38 38.33 9.80
N VAL A 160 -2.67 38.00 8.54
CA VAL A 160 -3.88 38.44 7.84
C VAL A 160 -4.78 37.23 7.62
N ALA A 161 -5.97 37.25 8.21
CA ALA A 161 -6.93 36.15 8.08
C ALA A 161 -8.09 36.51 7.16
N HIS A 162 -8.38 35.66 6.17
CA HIS A 162 -9.68 35.63 5.54
C HIS A 162 -10.64 34.89 6.47
N VAL A 163 -11.53 35.65 7.12
CA VAL A 163 -12.60 35.11 7.96
C VAL A 163 -13.78 34.76 7.06
N ASN A 164 -13.97 33.47 6.82
CA ASN A 164 -14.90 32.95 5.84
C ASN A 164 -16.03 32.16 6.51
N PRO A 165 -17.29 32.64 6.50
CA PRO A 165 -18.45 31.88 6.97
C PRO A 165 -18.61 30.48 6.38
N SER A 166 -18.14 30.25 5.15
CA SER A 166 -18.16 28.93 4.51
C SER A 166 -17.12 27.95 5.07
N MET A 167 -16.10 28.41 5.81
CA MET A 167 -15.10 27.54 6.44
C MET A 167 -15.73 26.77 7.60
N PRO A 168 -15.67 25.41 7.63
CA PRO A 168 -16.26 24.66 8.73
C PRO A 168 -15.52 24.89 10.04
N ARG A 169 -16.24 24.71 11.15
CA ARG A 169 -15.67 24.71 12.48
C ARG A 169 -15.26 23.27 12.82
N THR A 170 -13.98 22.96 12.76
CA THR A 170 -13.47 21.61 13.10
C THR A 170 -12.98 21.57 14.55
N LEU A 171 -13.03 20.39 15.15
CA LEU A 171 -12.67 20.18 16.56
C LEU A 171 -11.23 19.67 16.70
N GLY A 172 -10.77 19.43 17.93
CA GLY A 172 -9.37 19.14 18.25
C GLY A 172 -8.57 20.42 18.53
N ASN A 173 -7.27 20.40 18.21
CA ASN A 173 -6.38 21.56 18.33
C ASN A 173 -6.46 22.45 17.07
N SER A 174 -7.68 22.87 16.75
CA SER A 174 -8.04 23.59 15.52
C SER A 174 -8.41 25.06 15.75
N PHE A 175 -8.10 25.63 16.92
CA PHE A 175 -8.58 26.95 17.31
C PHE A 175 -7.47 27.99 17.44
N VAL A 176 -7.80 29.24 17.10
CA VAL A 176 -6.98 30.43 17.33
C VAL A 176 -7.82 31.52 17.96
N ARG A 177 -7.25 32.30 18.90
CA ARG A 177 -7.97 33.47 19.44
C ARG A 177 -7.99 34.57 18.41
N PHE A 178 -9.14 35.21 18.23
CA PHE A 178 -9.29 36.31 17.29
C PHE A 178 -8.26 37.44 17.51
N GLN A 179 -7.84 37.67 18.75
CA GLN A 179 -6.85 38.69 19.10
C GLN A 179 -5.44 38.39 18.58
N GLU A 180 -5.14 37.13 18.22
CA GLU A 180 -3.87 36.70 17.61
C GLU A 180 -3.85 36.95 16.09
N ILE A 181 -4.94 37.52 15.54
CA ILE A 181 -5.03 37.95 14.15
C ILE A 181 -4.85 39.48 14.11
N ASP A 182 -3.89 39.95 13.33
CA ASP A 182 -3.56 41.38 13.22
C ASP A 182 -4.53 42.12 12.31
N TYR A 183 -4.83 41.53 11.14
CA TYR A 183 -5.79 42.06 10.17
C TYR A 183 -6.71 40.97 9.65
N PHE A 184 -7.92 41.34 9.24
CA PHE A 184 -8.84 40.36 8.65
C PHE A 184 -9.64 40.91 7.47
N VAL A 185 -10.00 40.01 6.56
CA VAL A 185 -11.03 40.23 5.55
C VAL A 185 -12.23 39.37 5.93
N PHE A 186 -13.39 39.97 6.20
CA PHE A 186 -14.62 39.21 6.45
C PHE A 186 -15.44 39.13 5.16
N LYS A 187 -15.46 37.96 4.53
CA LYS A 187 -16.22 37.73 3.29
C LYS A 187 -16.53 36.25 3.12
N ASP A 188 -17.78 35.95 2.79
CA ASP A 188 -18.16 34.61 2.37
C ASP A 188 -17.62 34.31 0.97
N HIS A 189 -17.01 33.15 0.82
CA HIS A 189 -16.44 32.69 -0.44
C HIS A 189 -16.40 31.16 -0.47
N PRO A 190 -16.71 30.51 -1.60
CA PRO A 190 -16.56 29.06 -1.73
C PRO A 190 -15.13 28.61 -1.40
N LEU A 191 -15.00 27.50 -0.66
CA LEU A 191 -13.71 26.84 -0.44
C LEU A 191 -13.25 26.15 -1.73
N LEU A 192 -11.94 25.91 -1.85
CA LEU A 192 -11.44 25.06 -2.92
C LEU A 192 -11.90 23.62 -2.69
N GLU A 193 -12.32 22.95 -3.76
CA GLU A 193 -12.80 21.57 -3.74
C GLU A 193 -11.94 20.71 -4.67
N GLU A 194 -11.66 19.48 -4.25
CA GLU A 194 -11.07 18.47 -5.13
C GLU A 194 -12.18 17.52 -5.60
N PRO A 195 -12.41 17.39 -6.92
CA PRO A 195 -13.44 16.51 -7.42
C PRO A 195 -13.06 15.03 -7.18
N PRO A 196 -14.06 14.15 -6.94
CA PRO A 196 -13.87 12.71 -6.86
C PRO A 196 -13.09 12.13 -8.04
N PHE A 197 -12.25 11.12 -7.79
CA PHE A 197 -11.62 10.38 -8.87
C PHE A 197 -12.67 9.58 -9.67
N SER A 198 -12.55 9.61 -11.00
CA SER A 198 -13.28 8.71 -11.89
C SER A 198 -12.85 7.26 -11.70
N ALA A 199 -13.72 6.31 -12.04
CA ALA A 199 -13.40 4.88 -12.01
C ALA A 199 -12.06 4.58 -12.72
N ASP A 200 -11.27 3.70 -12.10
CA ASP A 200 -9.91 3.35 -12.53
C ASP A 200 -9.63 1.90 -12.10
N ASP A 201 -9.84 0.96 -13.02
CA ASP A 201 -9.78 -0.48 -12.73
C ASP A 201 -8.43 -0.91 -12.18
N VAL A 202 -7.33 -0.29 -12.64
CA VAL A 202 -5.99 -0.62 -12.17
C VAL A 202 -5.84 -0.23 -10.70
N HIS A 203 -6.19 1.00 -10.32
CA HIS A 203 -6.09 1.42 -8.92
C HIS A 203 -7.10 0.69 -8.03
N GLN A 204 -8.27 0.29 -8.54
CA GLN A 204 -9.20 -0.56 -7.81
C GLN A 204 -8.63 -1.95 -7.54
N LYS A 205 -7.94 -2.56 -8.51
CA LYS A 205 -7.24 -3.85 -8.29
C LYS A 205 -6.10 -3.71 -7.29
N VAL A 206 -5.31 -2.64 -7.37
CA VAL A 206 -4.26 -2.34 -6.37
C VAL A 206 -4.90 -2.18 -4.98
N ALA A 207 -5.99 -1.42 -4.87
CA ALA A 207 -6.72 -1.20 -3.62
C ALA A 207 -7.31 -2.51 -3.04
N LEU A 208 -7.85 -3.39 -3.88
CA LEU A 208 -8.29 -4.73 -3.50
C LEU A 208 -7.13 -5.57 -2.95
N ASN A 209 -5.95 -5.52 -3.58
CA ASN A 209 -4.77 -6.21 -3.06
C ASN A 209 -4.34 -5.63 -1.70
N VAL A 210 -4.36 -4.31 -1.54
CA VAL A 210 -4.08 -3.67 -0.24
C VAL A 210 -5.09 -4.08 0.83
N SER A 211 -6.38 -4.21 0.50
CA SER A 211 -7.43 -4.55 1.47
C SER A 211 -7.23 -5.94 2.11
N ARG A 212 -6.58 -6.86 1.39
CA ARG A 212 -6.16 -8.18 1.89
C ARG A 212 -5.13 -8.08 3.03
N LEU A 213 -4.35 -7.00 3.08
CA LEU A 213 -3.39 -6.72 4.17
C LEU A 213 -4.04 -6.04 5.38
N ILE A 214 -5.23 -5.46 5.25
CA ILE A 214 -5.87 -4.73 6.34
C ILE A 214 -6.65 -5.71 7.23
N GLU A 215 -6.33 -5.72 8.52
CA GLU A 215 -6.99 -6.57 9.52
C GLU A 215 -8.07 -5.81 10.29
N ASN A 216 -8.98 -6.52 10.94
CA ASN A 216 -9.88 -5.92 11.92
C ASN A 216 -9.07 -5.29 13.07
N GLY A 217 -9.55 -4.16 13.57
CA GLY A 217 -8.85 -3.38 14.59
C GLY A 217 -7.63 -2.60 14.09
N ALA A 218 -7.41 -2.50 12.77
CA ALA A 218 -6.29 -1.76 12.21
C ALA A 218 -6.52 -0.24 12.23
N SER A 219 -5.42 0.50 12.40
CA SER A 219 -5.41 1.96 12.21
C SER A 219 -4.95 2.26 10.79
N LEU A 220 -5.62 3.17 10.08
CA LEU A 220 -5.29 3.53 8.71
C LEU A 220 -4.69 4.93 8.64
N ASN A 221 -3.55 5.02 7.95
CA ASN A 221 -3.03 6.25 7.37
C ASN A 221 -3.14 6.14 5.84
N LEU A 222 -3.78 7.13 5.21
CA LEU A 222 -4.08 7.14 3.77
C LEU A 222 -3.48 8.40 3.13
N GLY A 223 -2.74 8.27 2.03
CA GLY A 223 -2.34 9.43 1.22
C GLY A 223 -3.47 10.03 0.36
N THR A 224 -3.16 11.07 -0.43
CA THR A 224 -4.09 11.71 -1.40
C THR A 224 -4.23 10.96 -2.73
N GLY A 225 -3.52 9.84 -2.91
CA GLY A 225 -3.50 9.10 -4.17
C GLY A 225 -4.78 8.32 -4.48
N LYS A 226 -4.95 7.97 -5.75
CA LYS A 226 -6.09 7.15 -6.24
C LYS A 226 -6.28 5.83 -5.49
N THR A 227 -5.22 5.10 -5.18
CA THR A 227 -5.33 3.84 -4.43
C THR A 227 -5.95 4.09 -3.06
N SER A 228 -5.48 5.10 -2.34
CA SER A 228 -6.02 5.50 -1.03
C SER A 228 -7.49 5.91 -1.12
N TYR A 229 -7.88 6.59 -2.20
CA TYR A 229 -9.27 6.97 -2.44
C TYR A 229 -10.19 5.76 -2.65
N PHE A 230 -9.76 4.74 -3.41
CA PHE A 230 -10.59 3.55 -3.69
C PHE A 230 -10.57 2.50 -2.57
N LEU A 231 -9.51 2.45 -1.76
CA LEU A 231 -9.32 1.45 -0.70
C LEU A 231 -10.51 1.33 0.26
N PRO A 232 -11.12 2.42 0.78
CA PRO A 232 -12.29 2.32 1.65
C PRO A 232 -13.44 1.47 1.09
N GLY A 233 -13.64 1.48 -0.24
CA GLY A 233 -14.68 0.69 -0.89
C GLY A 233 -14.53 -0.83 -0.71
N PHE A 234 -13.31 -1.31 -0.45
CA PHE A 234 -12.97 -2.74 -0.24
C PHE A 234 -12.81 -3.13 1.23
N LEU A 235 -13.14 -2.23 2.16
CA LEU A 235 -13.01 -2.47 3.60
C LEU A 235 -14.35 -2.60 4.32
N LYS A 236 -15.47 -2.68 3.59
CA LYS A 236 -16.83 -2.71 4.15
C LYS A 236 -17.09 -3.87 5.11
N ASP A 237 -16.41 -5.00 4.91
CA ASP A 237 -16.56 -6.19 5.76
C ASP A 237 -15.60 -6.21 6.96
N LYS A 238 -14.77 -5.17 7.12
CA LYS A 238 -13.87 -5.04 8.28
C LYS A 238 -14.64 -4.52 9.49
N GLN A 239 -14.00 -4.64 10.66
CA GLN A 239 -14.58 -4.21 11.93
C GLN A 239 -13.55 -3.45 12.76
N ASP A 240 -14.05 -2.47 13.50
CA ASP A 240 -13.31 -1.68 14.48
C ASP A 240 -12.06 -1.00 13.92
N LEU A 241 -12.13 -0.49 12.69
CA LEU A 241 -11.04 0.28 12.11
C LEU A 241 -10.89 1.64 12.80
N ALA A 242 -9.67 2.18 12.73
CA ALA A 242 -9.34 3.52 13.21
C ALA A 242 -8.69 4.36 12.11
N LEU A 243 -8.76 5.68 12.24
CA LEU A 243 -8.16 6.64 11.32
C LEU A 243 -7.14 7.51 12.06
N TYR A 244 -5.88 7.45 11.62
CA TYR A 244 -4.79 8.29 12.11
C TYR A 244 -3.81 8.58 10.97
N GLY A 245 -3.70 9.84 10.54
CA GLY A 245 -2.88 10.19 9.38
C GLY A 245 -2.90 11.68 9.06
N GLU A 246 -2.13 12.13 8.08
CA GLU A 246 -2.14 13.55 7.71
C GLU A 246 -3.47 13.97 7.07
N VAL A 247 -3.98 13.15 6.16
CA VAL A 247 -5.12 13.46 5.31
C VAL A 247 -5.96 12.22 5.07
N PHE A 248 -7.26 12.40 4.80
CA PHE A 248 -8.14 11.31 4.41
C PHE A 248 -8.98 11.69 3.19
N PRO A 249 -9.27 10.72 2.30
CA PRO A 249 -10.23 10.93 1.22
C PRO A 249 -11.65 10.96 1.77
N GLU A 250 -12.55 11.67 1.08
CA GLU A 250 -13.98 11.71 1.43
C GLU A 250 -14.63 10.31 1.54
N THR A 251 -14.09 9.31 0.83
CA THR A 251 -14.61 7.93 0.82
C THR A 251 -14.55 7.21 2.17
N VAL A 252 -13.83 7.75 3.17
CA VAL A 252 -13.87 7.19 4.54
C VAL A 252 -15.22 7.41 5.23
N ILE A 253 -16.01 8.40 4.80
CA ILE A 253 -17.32 8.73 5.39
C ILE A 253 -18.24 7.51 5.38
N ASP A 254 -18.24 6.74 4.28
CA ASP A 254 -19.10 5.56 4.16
C ASP A 254 -18.72 4.47 5.18
N LEU A 255 -17.43 4.32 5.50
CA LEU A 255 -17.01 3.37 6.53
C LEU A 255 -17.37 3.83 7.94
N ILE A 256 -17.33 5.14 8.19
CA ILE A 256 -17.74 5.73 9.48
C ILE A 256 -19.24 5.54 9.68
N ASN A 257 -20.05 5.93 8.69
CA ASN A 257 -21.51 5.84 8.75
C ASN A 257 -22.02 4.39 8.88
N ASN A 258 -21.30 3.42 8.32
CA ASN A 258 -21.63 2.00 8.43
C ASN A 258 -21.07 1.33 9.71
N GLY A 259 -20.42 2.08 10.60
CA GLY A 259 -19.86 1.54 11.86
C GLY A 259 -18.63 0.65 11.67
N VAL A 260 -18.01 0.66 10.49
CA VAL A 260 -16.77 -0.08 10.20
C VAL A 260 -15.57 0.63 10.84
N VAL A 261 -15.54 1.96 10.74
CA VAL A 261 -14.57 2.82 11.42
C VAL A 261 -15.20 3.33 12.72
N THR A 262 -14.66 2.88 13.85
CA THR A 262 -15.14 3.25 15.20
C THR A 262 -14.07 3.94 16.04
N CYS A 263 -12.79 3.77 15.71
CA CYS A 263 -11.64 4.17 16.51
C CYS A 263 -11.61 3.62 17.97
N ALA A 264 -12.59 2.81 18.38
CA ALA A 264 -12.82 2.44 19.78
C ALA A 264 -11.71 1.56 20.37
N ARG A 265 -10.98 0.82 19.52
CA ARG A 265 -9.87 -0.06 19.94
C ARG A 265 -8.49 0.60 19.81
N ASN A 266 -8.45 1.83 19.33
CA ASN A 266 -7.21 2.57 19.12
C ASN A 266 -6.86 3.45 20.34
N ASN A 267 -5.60 3.89 20.43
CA ASN A 267 -5.17 4.81 21.49
C ASN A 267 -5.90 6.17 21.41
N PHE A 268 -6.21 6.60 20.19
CA PHE A 268 -7.00 7.80 19.93
C PHE A 268 -8.41 7.39 19.50
N PRO A 269 -9.45 7.68 20.30
CA PRO A 269 -10.82 7.25 20.02
C PRO A 269 -11.58 8.18 19.04
N HIS A 270 -10.84 8.91 18.20
CA HIS A 270 -11.36 9.85 17.20
C HIS A 270 -10.66 9.61 15.86
N CYS A 271 -11.23 10.14 14.78
CA CYS A 271 -10.53 10.31 13.51
C CYS A 271 -9.48 11.43 13.67
N MET A 272 -8.20 11.05 13.75
CA MET A 272 -7.10 11.98 14.00
C MET A 272 -6.47 12.42 12.68
N THR A 273 -6.54 13.70 12.35
CA THR A 273 -6.01 14.24 11.09
C THR A 273 -5.38 15.63 11.24
N THR A 274 -4.68 16.13 10.23
CA THR A 274 -4.18 17.52 10.22
C THR A 274 -4.91 18.39 9.19
N PHE A 275 -5.37 17.80 8.08
CA PHE A 275 -6.20 18.49 7.09
C PHE A 275 -7.04 17.48 6.29
N ILE A 276 -8.07 17.98 5.59
CA ILE A 276 -8.85 17.17 4.64
C ILE A 276 -8.93 17.86 3.28
N ILE A 277 -9.13 17.04 2.25
CA ILE A 277 -9.36 17.49 0.88
C ILE A 277 -10.58 16.74 0.34
N GLY A 278 -11.47 17.44 -0.34
CA GLY A 278 -12.65 16.83 -0.95
C GLY A 278 -13.64 17.86 -1.43
N THR A 279 -14.92 17.49 -1.40
CA THR A 279 -16.01 18.36 -1.84
C THR A 279 -16.67 19.06 -0.66
N ARG A 280 -17.61 19.96 -0.96
CA ARG A 280 -18.46 20.61 0.05
C ARG A 280 -19.13 19.61 0.99
N LYS A 281 -19.51 18.43 0.49
CA LYS A 281 -20.12 17.36 1.30
C LYS A 281 -19.20 16.92 2.44
N PHE A 282 -17.90 16.77 2.19
CA PHE A 282 -16.95 16.39 3.25
C PHE A 282 -16.79 17.52 4.26
N TYR A 283 -16.72 18.77 3.80
CA TYR A 283 -16.56 19.94 4.65
C TYR A 283 -17.75 20.14 5.59
N ASP A 284 -18.96 19.94 5.09
CA ASP A 284 -20.18 19.96 5.90
C ASP A 284 -20.22 18.80 6.90
N TYR A 285 -19.75 17.61 6.50
CA TYR A 285 -19.74 16.42 7.37
C TYR A 285 -18.81 16.57 8.60
N VAL A 286 -17.69 17.28 8.46
CA VAL A 286 -16.74 17.51 9.57
C VAL A 286 -17.08 18.72 10.43
N HIS A 287 -18.03 19.57 10.01
CA HIS A 287 -18.45 20.76 10.73
C HIS A 287 -19.04 20.40 12.11
N ASP A 288 -18.39 20.85 13.19
CA ASP A 288 -18.73 20.57 14.59
C ASP A 288 -18.92 19.08 14.91
N ASN A 289 -18.28 18.19 14.14
CA ASN A 289 -18.37 16.75 14.33
C ASN A 289 -17.36 16.25 15.38
N PRO A 290 -17.79 15.78 16.57
CA PRO A 290 -16.90 15.35 17.65
C PRO A 290 -16.12 14.07 17.35
N PHE A 291 -16.48 13.35 16.29
CA PHE A 291 -15.71 12.19 15.87
C PHE A 291 -14.39 12.57 15.20
N PHE A 292 -14.25 13.78 14.68
CA PHE A 292 -13.02 14.26 14.06
C PHE A 292 -12.25 15.19 15.01
N GLU A 293 -10.96 14.95 15.14
CA GLU A 293 -10.04 15.88 15.77
C GLU A 293 -8.92 16.25 14.82
N PHE A 294 -8.83 17.54 14.53
CA PHE A 294 -7.77 18.11 13.72
C PHE A 294 -6.67 18.63 14.64
N HIS A 295 -5.43 18.24 14.35
CA HIS A 295 -4.26 18.58 15.16
C HIS A 295 -3.11 19.10 14.30
N PRO A 296 -2.22 19.94 14.86
CA PRO A 296 -1.02 20.36 14.15
C PRO A 296 -0.23 19.17 13.62
N THR A 297 0.39 19.37 12.46
CA THR A 297 1.25 18.38 11.82
C THR A 297 2.30 17.78 12.76
N GLU A 298 2.91 18.60 13.63
CA GLU A 298 3.94 18.13 14.57
C GLU A 298 3.40 17.17 15.64
N PHE A 299 2.09 17.15 15.89
CA PHE A 299 1.44 16.17 16.75
C PHE A 299 1.20 14.87 15.98
N ILE A 300 0.61 14.96 14.79
CA ILE A 300 0.25 13.80 13.97
C ILE A 300 1.50 13.04 13.51
N LEU A 301 2.55 13.76 13.11
CA LEU A 301 3.82 13.19 12.65
C LEU A 301 4.83 12.91 13.78
N ASN A 302 4.45 13.11 15.04
CA ASN A 302 5.31 12.75 16.15
C ASN A 302 5.43 11.22 16.26
N MET A 303 6.65 10.70 16.25
CA MET A 303 6.91 9.25 16.27
C MET A 303 6.29 8.54 17.50
N GLU A 304 6.25 9.19 18.66
CA GLU A 304 5.62 8.64 19.86
C GLU A 304 4.10 8.51 19.67
N ASN A 305 3.46 9.52 19.06
CA ASN A 305 2.03 9.46 18.78
C ASN A 305 1.71 8.45 17.67
N ILE A 306 2.51 8.40 16.60
CA ILE A 306 2.30 7.44 15.50
C ILE A 306 2.34 6.01 16.04
N THR A 307 3.38 5.67 16.82
CA THR A 307 3.61 4.28 17.28
C THR A 307 2.62 3.79 18.35
N ARG A 308 1.88 4.69 19.00
CA ARG A 308 0.77 4.35 19.90
C ARG A 308 -0.44 3.74 19.17
N ASN A 309 -0.57 3.96 17.86
CA ASN A 309 -1.62 3.36 17.05
C ASN A 309 -1.31 1.88 16.82
N LYS A 310 -2.25 0.98 17.13
CA LYS A 310 -2.07 -0.47 16.93
C LYS A 310 -2.35 -0.83 15.48
N LYS A 311 -1.57 -1.80 14.95
CA LYS A 311 -1.70 -2.29 13.57
C LYS A 311 -1.80 -1.15 12.55
N LEU A 312 -0.98 -0.11 12.73
CA LEU A 312 -1.01 1.05 11.85
C LEU A 312 -0.59 0.62 10.44
N CYS A 313 -1.51 0.72 9.49
CA CYS A 313 -1.28 0.46 8.08
C CYS A 313 -1.17 1.81 7.37
N SER A 314 0.06 2.13 6.94
CA SER A 314 0.35 3.35 6.20
C SER A 314 0.43 3.04 4.71
N VAL A 315 -0.45 3.64 3.92
CA VAL A 315 -0.60 3.38 2.48
C VAL A 315 -0.25 4.63 1.68
N TYR A 316 0.87 4.56 0.95
CA TYR A 316 1.34 5.63 0.07
C TYR A 316 1.51 5.15 -1.37
N GLY A 317 1.41 6.09 -2.31
CA GLY A 317 1.62 5.85 -3.74
C GLY A 317 3.02 6.29 -4.15
N ALA A 318 3.71 5.49 -4.96
CA ALA A 318 5.01 5.83 -5.54
C ALA A 318 4.92 6.00 -7.06
N LEU A 319 5.80 6.82 -7.66
CA LEU A 319 5.90 6.93 -9.12
C LEU A 319 6.69 5.80 -9.75
N ALA A 320 7.75 5.35 -9.09
CA ALA A 320 8.52 4.17 -9.47
C ALA A 320 9.12 3.50 -8.24
N VAL A 321 9.38 2.19 -8.34
CA VAL A 321 10.08 1.40 -7.33
C VAL A 321 11.15 0.56 -8.00
N ASP A 322 12.35 0.43 -7.43
CA ASP A 322 13.37 -0.47 -7.97
C ASP A 322 13.27 -1.90 -7.43
N LEU A 323 14.08 -2.82 -7.99
CA LEU A 323 14.12 -4.23 -7.57
C LEU A 323 14.55 -4.45 -6.12
N LEU A 324 15.20 -3.46 -5.49
CA LEU A 324 15.56 -3.51 -4.07
C LEU A 324 14.43 -3.01 -3.17
N GLY A 325 13.42 -2.36 -3.76
CA GLY A 325 12.27 -1.81 -3.06
C GLY A 325 12.42 -0.34 -2.68
N GLN A 326 13.38 0.40 -3.22
CA GLN A 326 13.45 1.86 -3.02
C GLN A 326 12.37 2.53 -3.86
N ALA A 327 11.67 3.53 -3.31
CA ALA A 327 10.59 4.22 -3.99
C ALA A 327 10.94 5.68 -4.29
N SER A 328 10.52 6.16 -5.46
CA SER A 328 10.66 7.55 -5.87
C SER A 328 9.31 8.17 -6.23
N ASN A 329 9.14 9.44 -5.85
CA ASN A 329 8.05 10.31 -6.25
C ASN A 329 8.49 11.28 -7.36
N HIS A 330 9.49 10.89 -8.16
CA HIS A 330 10.05 11.67 -9.26
C HIS A 330 9.96 10.90 -10.59
N VAL A 331 10.00 11.63 -11.70
CA VAL A 331 9.99 11.05 -13.05
C VAL A 331 11.20 11.57 -13.81
N GLY A 332 12.20 10.71 -14.01
CA GLY A 332 13.49 11.12 -14.58
C GLY A 332 14.10 12.25 -13.74
N ASN A 333 14.39 13.38 -14.40
CA ASN A 333 14.96 14.56 -13.73
C ASN A 333 13.90 15.54 -13.19
N THR A 334 12.61 15.22 -13.34
CA THR A 334 11.51 16.11 -12.93
C THR A 334 11.08 15.84 -11.50
N LEU A 335 11.15 16.88 -10.68
CA LEU A 335 10.59 16.87 -9.32
C LEU A 335 9.06 16.85 -9.39
N PHE A 336 8.44 15.68 -9.31
CA PHE A 336 6.99 15.59 -9.50
C PHE A 336 6.21 16.03 -8.25
N SER A 337 6.60 15.49 -7.10
CA SER A 337 6.09 15.89 -5.79
C SER A 337 7.27 16.05 -4.81
N GLY A 338 6.98 16.11 -3.53
CA GLY A 338 7.95 15.86 -2.48
C GLY A 338 7.47 14.76 -1.52
N THR A 339 8.12 14.63 -0.38
CA THR A 339 7.88 13.53 0.57
C THR A 339 6.77 13.83 1.57
N GLY A 340 6.47 15.09 1.88
CA GLY A 340 5.51 15.39 2.94
C GLY A 340 5.90 14.72 4.27
N GLY A 341 4.90 14.18 4.99
CA GLY A 341 5.08 13.31 6.15
C GLY A 341 5.12 11.81 5.84
N GLU A 342 5.22 11.42 4.56
CA GLU A 342 5.28 10.01 4.13
C GLU A 342 6.40 9.22 4.86
N PRO A 343 7.65 9.70 4.96
CA PRO A 343 8.71 8.95 5.65
C PRO A 343 8.42 8.74 7.14
N ASP A 344 7.84 9.74 7.80
CA ASP A 344 7.53 9.71 9.23
C ASP A 344 6.45 8.66 9.53
N LEU A 345 5.37 8.65 8.76
CA LEU A 345 4.26 7.71 8.91
C LEU A 345 4.63 6.28 8.46
N MET A 346 5.46 6.13 7.43
CA MET A 346 5.97 4.82 7.00
C MET A 346 6.86 4.20 8.07
N ARG A 347 7.81 4.97 8.62
CA ARG A 347 8.67 4.50 9.71
C ARG A 347 7.88 4.25 10.99
N GLY A 348 6.92 5.10 11.32
CA GLY A 348 6.05 4.89 12.47
C GLY A 348 5.13 3.67 12.32
N ALA A 349 4.63 3.37 11.12
CA ALA A 349 3.90 2.14 10.83
C ALA A 349 4.79 0.90 10.98
N ALA A 350 6.05 0.97 10.55
CA ALA A 350 7.01 -0.12 10.73
C ALA A 350 7.32 -0.41 12.22
N LEU A 351 7.31 0.62 13.07
CA LEU A 351 7.54 0.53 14.52
C LEU A 351 6.26 0.21 15.32
N SER A 352 5.07 0.47 14.77
CA SER A 352 3.78 0.12 15.37
C SER A 352 3.64 -1.40 15.55
N ARG A 353 3.07 -1.82 16.68
CA ARG A 353 2.80 -3.24 16.94
C ARG A 353 1.81 -3.79 15.91
N GLY A 354 2.29 -4.67 15.04
CA GLY A 354 1.53 -5.26 13.95
C GLY A 354 1.29 -4.30 12.78
N GLY A 355 2.00 -3.17 12.73
CA GLY A 355 1.87 -2.18 11.67
C GLY A 355 2.51 -2.62 10.34
N LYS A 356 2.09 -1.95 9.27
CA LYS A 356 2.42 -2.29 7.88
C LYS A 356 2.73 -1.00 7.10
N ALA A 357 3.96 -0.91 6.59
CA ALA A 357 4.41 0.16 5.71
C ALA A 357 4.23 -0.27 4.25
N ILE A 358 3.23 0.30 3.56
CA ILE A 358 2.72 -0.19 2.28
C ILE A 358 2.92 0.88 1.19
N VAL A 359 3.73 0.55 0.20
CA VAL A 359 3.88 1.32 -1.04
C VAL A 359 3.00 0.72 -2.13
N THR A 360 2.34 1.58 -2.90
CA THR A 360 1.42 1.18 -3.96
C THR A 360 1.76 1.86 -5.28
N LEU A 361 1.60 1.14 -6.38
CA LEU A 361 1.73 1.71 -7.73
C LEU A 361 1.07 0.78 -8.76
N PRO A 362 0.46 1.33 -9.81
CA PRO A 362 0.31 0.60 -11.07
C PRO A 362 1.66 0.04 -11.53
N SER A 363 1.69 -1.18 -12.06
CA SER A 363 2.92 -1.80 -12.54
C SER A 363 3.48 -1.13 -13.81
N THR A 364 2.62 -0.44 -14.57
CA THR A 364 2.98 0.31 -15.79
C THR A 364 2.45 1.74 -15.82
N THR A 365 3.05 2.56 -16.67
CA THR A 365 2.52 3.85 -17.10
C THR A 365 1.42 3.67 -18.16
N ARG A 366 0.71 4.75 -18.52
CA ARG A 366 -0.33 4.71 -19.57
C ARG A 366 0.21 4.28 -20.94
N ASP A 367 1.48 4.57 -21.23
CA ASP A 367 2.18 4.15 -22.45
C ASP A 367 2.85 2.77 -22.33
N GLY A 368 2.53 2.00 -21.27
CA GLY A 368 2.97 0.61 -21.10
C GLY A 368 4.39 0.43 -20.58
N LYS A 369 5.08 1.51 -20.16
CA LYS A 369 6.43 1.39 -19.58
C LYS A 369 6.37 0.88 -18.16
N SER A 370 7.29 0.01 -17.77
CA SER A 370 7.39 -0.51 -16.41
C SER A 370 7.64 0.61 -15.40
N ARG A 371 6.93 0.54 -14.26
CA ARG A 371 7.18 1.38 -13.07
C ARG A 371 7.94 0.62 -11.98
N ILE A 372 8.13 -0.68 -12.15
CA ILE A 372 9.15 -1.46 -11.45
C ILE A 372 10.42 -1.43 -12.29
N LEU A 373 11.50 -0.88 -11.74
CA LEU A 373 12.74 -0.62 -12.47
C LEU A 373 13.89 -1.50 -11.93
N PRO A 374 14.92 -1.82 -12.73
CA PRO A 374 16.13 -2.46 -12.22
C PRO A 374 16.82 -1.63 -11.13
N PHE A 375 16.89 -0.32 -11.36
CA PHE A 375 17.39 0.70 -10.44
C PHE A 375 16.65 2.01 -10.70
N LEU A 376 16.44 2.82 -9.66
CA LEU A 376 15.88 4.17 -9.84
C LEU A 376 16.90 5.06 -10.58
N PRO A 377 16.44 5.93 -11.52
CA PRO A 377 17.30 6.93 -12.14
C PRO A 377 17.95 7.86 -11.08
N PRO A 378 19.10 8.48 -11.39
CA PRO A 378 19.71 9.48 -10.50
C PRO A 378 18.70 10.56 -10.12
N GLY A 379 18.50 10.76 -8.82
CA GLY A 379 17.52 11.71 -8.30
C GLY A 379 17.19 11.43 -6.85
N PRO A 380 16.27 12.21 -6.25
CA PRO A 380 15.86 11.99 -4.88
C PRO A 380 15.10 10.66 -4.72
N ILE A 381 15.37 9.98 -3.61
CA ILE A 381 14.66 8.77 -3.21
C ILE A 381 13.70 9.19 -2.10
N ALA A 382 12.40 8.95 -2.32
CA ALA A 382 11.36 9.36 -1.37
C ALA A 382 11.33 8.43 -0.15
N LEU A 383 11.44 7.12 -0.38
CA LEU A 383 11.50 6.11 0.65
C LEU A 383 12.61 5.11 0.36
N ARG A 384 13.41 4.82 1.40
CA ARG A 384 14.49 3.84 1.32
C ARG A 384 13.92 2.43 1.44
N ASP A 385 14.68 1.49 0.88
CA ASP A 385 14.43 0.05 0.92
C ASP A 385 14.30 -0.53 2.35
N ILE A 386 14.86 0.15 3.34
CA ILE A 386 14.78 -0.23 4.76
C ILE A 386 13.44 0.14 5.42
N ASP A 387 12.74 1.16 4.91
CA ASP A 387 11.50 1.68 5.52
C ASP A 387 10.24 1.03 4.90
N ILE A 388 10.40 0.25 3.82
CA ILE A 388 9.31 -0.36 3.07
C ILE A 388 9.14 -1.83 3.47
N HIS A 389 7.92 -2.20 3.88
CA HIS A 389 7.58 -3.59 4.18
C HIS A 389 6.88 -4.26 3.00
N TYR A 390 5.96 -3.55 2.35
CA TYR A 390 5.14 -4.06 1.27
C TYR A 390 5.20 -3.16 0.05
N VAL A 391 5.24 -3.77 -1.13
CA VAL A 391 4.96 -3.10 -2.40
C VAL A 391 3.77 -3.80 -3.06
N VAL A 392 2.79 -3.04 -3.53
CA VAL A 392 1.55 -3.59 -4.09
C VAL A 392 1.27 -3.00 -5.46
N THR A 393 0.99 -3.88 -6.43
CA THR A 393 0.50 -3.54 -7.77
C THR A 393 -0.82 -4.26 -8.05
N GLU A 394 -1.37 -4.06 -9.25
CA GLU A 394 -2.52 -4.82 -9.74
C GLU A 394 -2.22 -6.32 -9.92
N TRP A 395 -0.95 -6.72 -9.91
CA TRP A 395 -0.50 -8.11 -10.08
C TRP A 395 -0.24 -8.84 -8.75
N GLY A 396 -0.25 -8.14 -7.62
CA GLY A 396 -0.15 -8.75 -6.30
C GLY A 396 0.63 -7.92 -5.28
N ILE A 397 1.13 -8.63 -4.28
CA ILE A 397 1.79 -8.06 -3.10
C ILE A 397 3.19 -8.67 -2.96
N ALA A 398 4.21 -7.81 -2.88
CA ALA A 398 5.58 -8.18 -2.54
C ALA A 398 5.87 -7.78 -1.08
N PHE A 399 6.26 -8.75 -0.26
CA PHE A 399 6.74 -8.51 1.10
C PHE A 399 8.28 -8.50 1.13
N LEU A 400 8.88 -7.40 1.59
CA LEU A 400 10.32 -7.13 1.48
C LEU A 400 11.05 -7.05 2.83
N HIS A 401 10.32 -6.89 3.94
CA HIS A 401 10.94 -6.70 5.24
C HIS A 401 11.70 -7.97 5.69
N GLY A 402 12.99 -7.80 6.04
CA GLY A 402 13.87 -8.91 6.45
C GLY A 402 14.33 -9.82 5.30
N LYS A 403 13.93 -9.56 4.05
CA LYS A 403 14.31 -10.35 2.88
C LYS A 403 15.68 -9.95 2.33
N THR A 404 16.43 -10.95 1.87
CA THR A 404 17.69 -10.77 1.13
C THR A 404 17.45 -10.05 -0.20
N ILE A 405 18.49 -9.46 -0.80
CA ILE A 405 18.41 -8.82 -2.13
C ILE A 405 17.78 -9.76 -3.17
N ARG A 406 18.24 -11.01 -3.22
CA ARG A 406 17.73 -12.03 -4.14
C ARG A 406 16.23 -12.27 -3.96
N GLU A 407 15.78 -12.46 -2.71
CA GLU A 407 14.35 -12.64 -2.42
C GLU A 407 13.53 -11.40 -2.78
N ARG A 408 14.03 -10.19 -2.47
CA ARG A 408 13.36 -8.93 -2.82
C ARG A 408 13.17 -8.81 -4.33
N VAL A 409 14.23 -9.04 -5.10
CA VAL A 409 14.18 -8.99 -6.57
C VAL A 409 13.13 -9.95 -7.11
N LEU A 410 13.10 -11.20 -6.66
CA LEU A 410 12.11 -12.18 -7.10
C LEU A 410 10.68 -11.80 -6.69
N GLN A 411 10.48 -11.24 -5.49
CA GLN A 411 9.19 -10.70 -5.06
C GLN A 411 8.74 -9.53 -5.96
N MET A 412 9.62 -8.56 -6.21
CA MET A 412 9.34 -7.38 -7.04
C MET A 412 9.01 -7.75 -8.48
N ILE A 413 9.76 -8.68 -9.08
CA ILE A 413 9.47 -9.19 -10.44
C ILE A 413 8.10 -9.87 -10.48
N SER A 414 7.73 -10.62 -9.43
CA SER A 414 6.44 -11.34 -9.39
C SER A 414 5.21 -10.43 -9.42
N ILE A 415 5.36 -9.17 -9.00
CA ILE A 415 4.30 -8.14 -9.02
C ILE A 415 4.48 -7.13 -10.16
N ALA A 416 5.44 -7.34 -11.06
CA ALA A 416 5.55 -6.55 -12.29
C ALA A 416 4.58 -7.04 -13.36
N ALA A 417 4.31 -6.19 -14.36
CA ALA A 417 3.55 -6.58 -15.54
C ALA A 417 4.25 -7.75 -16.25
N PRO A 418 3.53 -8.79 -16.68
CA PRO A 418 4.10 -10.01 -17.28
C PRO A 418 5.13 -9.74 -18.39
N GLU A 419 4.85 -8.75 -19.26
CA GLU A 419 5.71 -8.36 -20.38
C GLU A 419 7.08 -7.80 -19.95
N HIS A 420 7.21 -7.27 -18.73
CA HIS A 420 8.45 -6.67 -18.21
C HIS A 420 9.27 -7.63 -17.35
N ARG A 421 8.71 -8.77 -16.93
CA ARG A 421 9.35 -9.68 -15.96
C ARG A 421 10.66 -10.30 -16.49
N ALA A 422 10.67 -10.72 -17.74
CA ALA A 422 11.86 -11.28 -18.38
C ALA A 422 13.00 -10.25 -18.44
N TRP A 423 12.70 -9.03 -18.89
CA TRP A 423 13.65 -7.93 -18.92
C TRP A 423 14.21 -7.60 -17.52
N LEU A 424 13.34 -7.52 -16.50
CA LEU A 424 13.76 -7.27 -15.12
C LEU A 424 14.68 -8.38 -14.58
N LEU A 425 14.38 -9.65 -14.89
CA LEU A 425 15.24 -10.78 -14.50
C LEU A 425 16.61 -10.70 -15.14
N GLU A 426 16.69 -10.44 -16.44
CA GLU A 426 17.98 -10.30 -17.14
C GLU A 426 18.79 -9.13 -16.56
N LYS A 427 18.14 -8.00 -16.26
CA LYS A 427 18.82 -6.90 -15.54
C LYS A 427 19.28 -7.28 -14.14
N ALA A 428 18.49 -8.06 -13.40
CA ALA A 428 18.91 -8.57 -12.10
C ALA A 428 20.13 -9.51 -12.19
N LYS A 429 20.19 -10.36 -13.23
CA LYS A 429 21.35 -11.21 -13.51
C LYS A 429 22.57 -10.39 -13.86
N GLU A 430 22.45 -9.37 -14.72
CA GLU A 430 23.53 -8.44 -15.04
C GLU A 430 24.10 -7.78 -13.77
N LEU A 431 23.23 -7.37 -12.85
CA LEU A 431 23.59 -6.75 -11.56
C LEU A 431 24.08 -7.73 -10.48
N ASN A 432 24.06 -9.04 -10.75
CA ASN A 432 24.37 -10.10 -9.78
C ASN A 432 23.48 -10.08 -8.52
N TYR A 433 22.23 -9.63 -8.66
CA TYR A 433 21.24 -9.67 -7.57
C TYR A 433 20.59 -11.04 -7.42
N VAL A 434 20.59 -11.82 -8.49
CA VAL A 434 20.10 -13.21 -8.55
C VAL A 434 21.16 -14.11 -9.18
N PHE A 435 20.97 -15.42 -9.10
CA PHE A 435 21.84 -16.37 -9.78
C PHE A 435 21.80 -16.19 -11.30
N LYS A 436 22.90 -16.48 -12.00
CA LYS A 436 22.99 -16.33 -13.46
C LYS A 436 22.04 -17.27 -14.20
N ASP A 437 21.82 -18.44 -13.63
CA ASP A 437 20.87 -19.48 -14.06
C ASP A 437 19.47 -19.29 -13.46
N GLN A 438 19.18 -18.17 -12.78
CA GLN A 438 17.83 -17.93 -12.26
C GLN A 438 16.80 -17.91 -13.41
N ILE A 439 15.72 -18.68 -13.27
CA ILE A 439 14.60 -18.72 -14.22
C ILE A 439 13.30 -18.26 -13.55
N LEU A 440 12.38 -17.79 -14.38
CA LEU A 440 10.99 -17.56 -14.00
C LEU A 440 10.11 -18.59 -14.71
N PRO A 441 8.98 -18.99 -14.11
CA PRO A 441 7.98 -19.75 -14.84
C PRO A 441 7.53 -18.96 -16.08
N ALA A 442 7.63 -19.57 -17.26
CA ALA A 442 7.28 -18.95 -18.55
C ALA A 442 6.42 -19.90 -19.40
N THR A 443 5.57 -19.33 -20.26
CA THR A 443 4.86 -20.08 -21.30
C THR A 443 5.85 -20.59 -22.35
N LYS A 444 5.41 -21.48 -23.23
CA LYS A 444 6.23 -21.97 -24.36
C LYS A 444 6.77 -20.85 -25.25
N ASP A 445 6.05 -19.72 -25.32
CA ASP A 445 6.44 -18.54 -26.10
C ASP A 445 7.35 -17.57 -25.30
N GLY A 446 7.80 -17.96 -24.11
CA GLY A 446 8.75 -17.19 -23.29
C GLY A 446 8.12 -16.07 -22.44
N VAL A 447 6.78 -15.97 -22.38
CA VAL A 447 6.09 -14.97 -21.56
C VAL A 447 5.98 -15.47 -20.12
N ALA A 448 6.39 -14.68 -19.14
CA ALA A 448 6.31 -15.07 -17.74
C ALA A 448 4.86 -15.42 -17.34
N VAL A 449 4.65 -16.62 -16.77
CA VAL A 449 3.31 -17.11 -16.46
C VAL A 449 2.74 -16.35 -15.27
N ILE A 450 1.47 -15.98 -15.38
CA ILE A 450 0.71 -15.43 -14.26
C ILE A 450 0.30 -16.60 -13.38
N CYS A 451 0.78 -16.58 -12.14
CA CYS A 451 0.37 -17.55 -11.12
C CYS A 451 -1.16 -17.51 -10.97
N PRO A 452 -1.87 -18.65 -11.07
CA PRO A 452 -3.32 -18.65 -11.00
C PRO A 452 -3.80 -18.27 -9.59
N GLU A 453 -4.88 -17.47 -9.49
CA GLU A 453 -5.51 -17.11 -8.20
C GLU A 453 -6.30 -18.30 -7.61
N ILE A 454 -5.60 -19.37 -7.28
CA ILE A 454 -6.14 -20.57 -6.64
C ILE A 454 -5.63 -20.59 -5.20
N GLY A 455 -6.55 -20.73 -4.24
CA GLY A 455 -6.16 -20.90 -2.85
C GLY A 455 -7.30 -21.40 -1.99
N TRP A 456 -6.98 -22.20 -0.99
CA TRP A 456 -7.96 -22.70 -0.03
C TRP A 456 -7.32 -22.93 1.32
N THR A 457 -8.13 -22.96 2.38
CA THR A 457 -7.67 -23.27 3.73
C THR A 457 -8.15 -24.66 4.13
N PHE A 458 -7.25 -25.47 4.68
CA PHE A 458 -7.58 -26.72 5.36
C PHE A 458 -7.44 -26.50 6.87
N ILE A 459 -8.51 -26.75 7.62
CA ILE A 459 -8.49 -26.67 9.08
C ILE A 459 -8.06 -28.03 9.62
N THR A 460 -6.87 -28.06 10.21
CA THR A 460 -6.35 -29.28 10.82
C THR A 460 -6.97 -29.50 12.19
N ARG A 461 -6.89 -30.73 12.72
CA ARG A 461 -7.51 -31.05 14.02
C ARG A 461 -6.77 -30.40 15.18
N ASP A 462 -5.42 -30.44 15.12
CA ASP A 462 -4.58 -30.10 16.26
C ASP A 462 -3.55 -28.99 15.96
N ASN A 463 -3.27 -28.67 14.68
CA ASN A 463 -2.17 -27.79 14.28
C ASN A 463 -2.62 -26.46 13.63
N GLY A 464 -3.89 -26.09 13.78
CA GLY A 464 -4.43 -24.85 13.20
C GLY A 464 -4.64 -24.90 11.67
N PRO A 465 -4.84 -23.75 11.02
CA PRO A 465 -5.11 -23.68 9.59
C PRO A 465 -3.84 -23.87 8.73
N VAL A 466 -4.00 -24.57 7.60
CA VAL A 466 -3.01 -24.65 6.52
C VAL A 466 -3.58 -23.98 5.28
N TYR A 467 -2.91 -22.96 4.78
CA TYR A 467 -3.29 -22.25 3.56
C TYR A 467 -2.54 -22.79 2.35
N PHE A 468 -3.29 -23.28 1.37
CA PHE A 468 -2.77 -23.80 0.12
C PHE A 468 -2.81 -22.74 -0.97
N ARG A 469 -1.74 -22.69 -1.77
CA ARG A 469 -1.61 -21.83 -2.97
C ARG A 469 -0.60 -22.43 -3.93
N PRO A 470 -0.62 -22.06 -5.23
CA PRO A 470 0.46 -22.40 -6.14
C PRO A 470 1.81 -21.91 -5.60
N VAL A 471 2.86 -22.63 -5.96
CA VAL A 471 4.24 -22.30 -5.64
C VAL A 471 4.64 -20.96 -6.27
N LYS A 472 5.53 -20.23 -5.63
CA LYS A 472 6.13 -19.00 -6.16
C LYS A 472 7.62 -19.22 -6.34
N ALA A 473 8.23 -18.49 -7.28
CA ALA A 473 9.70 -18.48 -7.45
C ALA A 473 10.45 -18.07 -6.16
N THR A 474 9.77 -17.40 -5.23
CA THR A 474 10.29 -16.98 -3.93
C THR A 474 10.21 -18.07 -2.84
N ASP A 475 9.62 -19.23 -3.13
CA ASP A 475 9.44 -20.32 -2.17
C ASP A 475 10.63 -21.30 -2.12
N GLU A 476 11.67 -21.09 -2.94
CA GLU A 476 12.83 -22.00 -3.05
C GLU A 476 13.36 -22.44 -1.68
N ARG A 477 13.61 -21.44 -0.81
CA ARG A 477 14.15 -21.69 0.51
C ARG A 477 13.17 -22.44 1.40
N LEU A 478 11.87 -22.13 1.32
CA LEU A 478 10.83 -22.77 2.12
C LEU A 478 10.66 -24.25 1.74
N LEU A 479 10.76 -24.56 0.45
CA LEU A 479 10.74 -25.93 -0.06
C LEU A 479 12.00 -26.70 0.33
N GLN A 480 13.18 -26.11 0.16
CA GLN A 480 14.43 -26.70 0.63
C GLN A 480 14.35 -27.06 2.12
N GLU A 481 13.88 -26.12 2.95
CA GLU A 481 13.72 -26.35 4.39
C GLU A 481 12.72 -27.46 4.70
N MET A 482 11.62 -27.58 3.93
CA MET A 482 10.71 -28.72 4.05
C MET A 482 11.43 -30.04 3.74
N TYR A 483 12.15 -30.11 2.62
CA TYR A 483 12.84 -31.33 2.21
C TYR A 483 13.96 -31.75 3.16
N TYR A 484 14.70 -30.81 3.75
CA TYR A 484 15.72 -31.13 4.76
C TYR A 484 15.11 -31.56 6.11
N ARG A 485 13.82 -31.30 6.37
CA ARG A 485 13.11 -31.80 7.57
C ARG A 485 12.57 -33.22 7.39
N LEU A 486 12.47 -33.72 6.15
CA LEU A 486 12.00 -35.08 5.88
C LEU A 486 12.99 -36.12 6.42
N SER A 487 12.48 -37.28 6.85
CA SER A 487 13.35 -38.42 7.18
C SER A 487 14.07 -38.94 5.92
N GLU A 488 15.01 -39.86 6.10
CA GLU A 488 15.61 -40.56 4.95
C GLU A 488 14.56 -41.36 4.18
N ASP A 489 13.71 -42.13 4.87
CA ASP A 489 12.61 -42.88 4.26
C ASP A 489 11.64 -41.97 3.50
N ASP A 490 11.29 -40.81 4.06
CA ASP A 490 10.38 -39.86 3.41
C ASP A 490 10.99 -39.26 2.13
N ARG A 491 12.31 -39.04 2.11
CA ARG A 491 13.02 -38.58 0.92
C ARG A 491 13.13 -39.70 -0.12
N MET A 492 13.36 -40.93 0.31
CA MET A 492 13.27 -42.11 -0.56
C MET A 492 11.88 -42.22 -1.18
N HIS A 493 10.81 -42.09 -0.41
CA HIS A 493 9.44 -42.16 -0.94
C HIS A 493 9.10 -41.04 -1.91
N ARG A 494 9.65 -39.83 -1.72
CA ARG A 494 9.37 -38.66 -2.58
C ARG A 494 10.21 -38.60 -3.86
N PHE A 495 11.47 -39.01 -3.79
CA PHE A 495 12.44 -38.85 -4.88
C PHE A 495 12.95 -40.18 -5.45
N LEU A 496 12.51 -41.32 -4.89
CA LEU A 496 12.95 -42.67 -5.22
C LEU A 496 14.49 -42.82 -5.24
N SER A 497 15.17 -42.01 -4.43
CA SER A 497 16.63 -41.92 -4.39
C SER A 497 17.13 -41.33 -3.06
N HIS A 498 18.34 -41.72 -2.64
CA HIS A 498 18.97 -41.28 -1.38
C HIS A 498 19.49 -39.83 -1.50
N ARG A 499 18.57 -38.89 -1.74
CA ARG A 499 18.89 -37.50 -2.01
C ARG A 499 19.25 -36.76 -0.73
N LYS A 500 20.51 -36.30 -0.66
CA LYS A 500 21.04 -35.55 0.49
C LYS A 500 21.20 -34.05 0.25
N VAL A 501 21.18 -33.63 -1.01
CA VAL A 501 21.37 -32.24 -1.42
C VAL A 501 20.20 -31.82 -2.29
N PHE A 502 19.67 -30.64 -1.99
CA PHE A 502 18.60 -29.97 -2.72
C PHE A 502 19.16 -28.64 -3.21
N SER A 503 19.80 -28.67 -4.39
CA SER A 503 20.51 -27.50 -4.95
C SER A 503 19.54 -26.41 -5.40
N HIS A 504 20.07 -25.24 -5.76
CA HIS A 504 19.28 -24.18 -6.39
C HIS A 504 18.65 -24.67 -7.71
N GLU A 505 19.48 -25.25 -8.59
CA GLU A 505 19.09 -25.77 -9.90
C GLU A 505 17.93 -26.76 -9.81
N ASP A 506 18.04 -27.71 -8.87
CA ASP A 506 17.05 -28.75 -8.63
C ASP A 506 15.68 -28.20 -8.22
N ILE A 507 15.68 -27.29 -7.23
CA ILE A 507 14.45 -26.77 -6.64
C ILE A 507 13.81 -25.77 -7.58
N GLN A 508 14.62 -24.96 -8.26
CA GLN A 508 14.15 -24.06 -9.28
C GLN A 508 13.44 -24.79 -10.42
N ALA A 509 13.99 -25.91 -10.90
CA ALA A 509 13.36 -26.71 -11.95
C ALA A 509 11.98 -27.23 -11.52
N LEU A 510 11.83 -27.65 -10.25
CA LEU A 510 10.55 -28.08 -9.70
C LEU A 510 9.51 -26.96 -9.64
N MET A 511 9.93 -25.72 -9.34
CA MET A 511 9.04 -24.57 -9.20
C MET A 511 8.68 -23.89 -10.51
N ALA A 512 9.38 -24.20 -11.61
CA ALA A 512 9.18 -23.60 -12.93
C ALA A 512 7.92 -24.15 -13.64
N CYS A 513 6.77 -24.05 -12.98
CA CYS A 513 5.49 -24.57 -13.49
C CYS A 513 4.85 -23.61 -14.49
N ASP A 514 4.43 -24.14 -15.65
CA ASP A 514 3.66 -23.39 -16.64
C ASP A 514 2.16 -23.27 -16.32
N TYR A 515 1.69 -23.95 -15.25
CA TYR A 515 0.30 -24.04 -14.79
C TYR A 515 -0.70 -24.59 -15.82
N GLN A 516 -0.20 -25.07 -16.97
CA GLN A 516 -0.97 -25.68 -18.05
C GLN A 516 -0.70 -27.18 -18.10
N THR A 517 0.58 -27.55 -18.23
CA THR A 517 1.04 -28.95 -18.27
C THR A 517 1.58 -29.41 -16.91
N SER A 518 1.93 -28.47 -16.03
CA SER A 518 2.45 -28.77 -14.70
C SER A 518 1.81 -27.88 -13.65
N MET A 519 1.62 -28.40 -12.44
CA MET A 519 1.13 -27.63 -11.29
C MET A 519 1.89 -28.05 -10.06
N LEU A 520 2.30 -27.08 -9.25
CA LEU A 520 2.85 -27.30 -7.92
C LEU A 520 2.12 -26.39 -6.93
N VAL A 521 1.53 -26.98 -5.91
CA VAL A 521 0.82 -26.30 -4.82
C VAL A 521 1.56 -26.56 -3.51
N VAL A 522 1.74 -25.51 -2.74
CA VAL A 522 2.33 -25.57 -1.39
C VAL A 522 1.28 -25.25 -0.33
N GLY A 523 1.27 -26.05 0.74
CA GLY A 523 0.51 -25.81 1.96
C GLY A 523 1.40 -25.08 2.97
N THR A 524 0.97 -23.89 3.40
CA THR A 524 1.72 -23.02 4.30
C THR A 524 1.04 -22.80 5.64
N THR A 525 1.84 -22.61 6.68
CA THR A 525 1.38 -22.21 8.03
C THR A 525 2.27 -21.08 8.56
N GLY A 526 1.81 -20.39 9.59
CA GLY A 526 2.47 -19.20 10.15
C GLY A 526 1.99 -17.89 9.51
N THR A 527 2.58 -16.78 9.95
CA THR A 527 2.38 -15.45 9.37
C THR A 527 3.41 -15.20 8.27
N GLU A 528 3.31 -14.10 7.53
CA GLU A 528 4.33 -13.77 6.50
C GLU A 528 5.76 -13.65 7.06
N LYS A 529 5.93 -13.38 8.37
CA LYS A 529 7.24 -13.26 9.01
C LYS A 529 7.87 -14.61 9.37
N ASP A 530 7.06 -15.64 9.59
CA ASP A 530 7.47 -16.97 10.06
C ASP A 530 6.85 -18.09 9.21
N LEU A 531 6.56 -17.77 7.94
CA LEU A 531 5.90 -18.65 6.98
C LEU A 531 6.70 -19.95 6.78
N ARG A 532 6.01 -21.09 6.83
CA ARG A 532 6.60 -22.41 6.58
C ARG A 532 5.77 -23.20 5.59
N VAL A 533 6.42 -23.93 4.70
CA VAL A 533 5.78 -24.95 3.87
C VAL A 533 5.74 -26.26 4.66
N VAL A 534 4.54 -26.85 4.78
CA VAL A 534 4.27 -28.08 5.55
C VAL A 534 3.63 -29.18 4.69
N ALA A 535 3.23 -28.86 3.47
CA ALA A 535 2.72 -29.81 2.50
C ALA A 535 3.03 -29.33 1.07
N GLU A 536 3.14 -30.26 0.15
CA GLU A 536 3.36 -30.04 -1.26
C GLU A 536 2.54 -31.05 -2.06
N GLY A 537 1.91 -30.61 -3.13
CA GLY A 537 1.22 -31.47 -4.08
C GLY A 537 1.49 -30.99 -5.49
N ALA A 538 1.85 -31.90 -6.39
CA ALA A 538 2.19 -31.58 -7.76
C ALA A 538 1.57 -32.57 -8.74
N TYR A 539 1.31 -32.10 -9.97
CA TYR A 539 1.12 -32.98 -11.11
C TYR A 539 1.96 -32.51 -12.31
N TYR A 540 2.38 -33.46 -13.14
CA TYR A 540 3.10 -33.22 -14.40
C TYR A 540 2.47 -34.04 -15.54
N LEU A 541 1.92 -33.36 -16.55
CA LEU A 541 1.24 -33.99 -17.68
C LEU A 541 2.25 -34.70 -18.59
N GLU A 542 1.97 -35.96 -18.91
CA GLU A 542 2.60 -36.68 -20.00
C GLU A 542 1.77 -36.51 -21.29
N PRO A 543 2.24 -35.75 -22.30
CA PRO A 543 1.41 -35.37 -23.44
C PRO A 543 0.91 -36.54 -24.29
N ASN A 544 1.66 -37.63 -24.35
CA ASN A 544 1.35 -38.79 -25.20
C ASN A 544 0.20 -39.64 -24.66
N THR A 545 0.05 -39.70 -23.34
CA THR A 545 -0.95 -40.56 -22.67
C THR A 545 -2.18 -39.78 -22.19
N ASN A 546 -2.06 -38.45 -22.12
CA ASN A 546 -2.98 -37.54 -21.44
C ASN A 546 -3.23 -37.95 -19.98
N LEU A 547 -2.21 -38.53 -19.33
CA LEU A 547 -2.19 -38.81 -17.90
C LEU A 547 -1.16 -37.88 -17.24
N ALA A 548 -1.35 -37.54 -15.97
CA ALA A 548 -0.37 -36.77 -15.23
C ALA A 548 0.25 -37.59 -14.10
N GLU A 549 1.57 -37.47 -13.96
CA GLU A 549 2.29 -38.00 -12.81
C GLU A 549 1.94 -37.15 -11.58
N ILE A 550 1.51 -37.76 -10.49
CA ILE A 550 1.17 -37.06 -9.24
C ILE A 550 2.25 -37.28 -8.17
N SER A 551 2.56 -36.23 -7.41
CA SER A 551 3.40 -36.34 -6.21
C SER A 551 2.80 -35.54 -5.06
N VAL A 552 2.86 -36.10 -3.84
CA VAL A 552 2.38 -35.46 -2.62
C VAL A 552 3.37 -35.69 -1.50
N THR A 553 3.71 -34.61 -0.79
CA THR A 553 4.56 -34.64 0.40
C THR A 553 3.88 -33.92 1.54
N VAL A 554 3.91 -34.51 2.74
CA VAL A 554 3.40 -33.87 3.95
C VAL A 554 4.45 -33.99 5.07
N ASP A 555 4.78 -32.85 5.66
CA ASP A 555 5.69 -32.75 6.80
C ASP A 555 5.22 -33.66 7.95
N LYS A 556 6.17 -34.34 8.59
CA LYS A 556 5.89 -35.31 9.66
C LYS A 556 5.02 -34.71 10.77
N SER A 557 5.20 -33.43 11.08
CA SER A 557 4.42 -32.72 12.10
C SER A 557 2.92 -32.63 11.79
N MET A 558 2.52 -32.78 10.52
CA MET A 558 1.14 -32.64 10.05
C MET A 558 0.45 -33.98 9.72
N ARG A 559 1.10 -35.11 9.97
CA ARG A 559 0.55 -36.45 9.69
C ARG A 559 -0.61 -36.80 10.62
N GLY A 560 -1.45 -37.73 10.18
CA GLY A 560 -2.62 -38.18 10.93
C GLY A 560 -3.82 -37.23 10.89
N GLN A 561 -3.70 -36.07 10.22
CA GLN A 561 -4.75 -35.04 10.19
C GLN A 561 -5.57 -35.03 8.89
N GLY A 562 -5.35 -36.01 8.00
CA GLY A 562 -6.04 -36.11 6.71
C GLY A 562 -5.45 -35.22 5.59
N LEU A 563 -4.42 -34.44 5.89
CA LEU A 563 -3.84 -33.46 4.96
C LEU A 563 -3.34 -34.08 3.64
N ALA A 564 -2.69 -35.24 3.71
CA ALA A 564 -2.17 -35.95 2.52
C ALA A 564 -3.30 -36.40 1.57
N ARG A 565 -4.40 -36.91 2.12
CA ARG A 565 -5.58 -37.28 1.33
C ARG A 565 -6.22 -36.04 0.70
N HIS A 566 -6.42 -34.99 1.50
CA HIS A 566 -7.03 -33.75 1.05
C HIS A 566 -6.27 -33.11 -0.11
N ILE A 567 -4.94 -33.01 -0.02
CA ILE A 567 -4.14 -32.43 -1.10
C ILE A 567 -4.12 -33.34 -2.33
N PHE A 568 -4.07 -34.66 -2.16
CA PHE A 568 -4.12 -35.61 -3.27
C PHE A 568 -5.42 -35.48 -4.07
N GLU A 569 -6.57 -35.44 -3.38
CA GLU A 569 -7.89 -35.21 -3.98
C GLU A 569 -7.96 -33.84 -4.68
N LYS A 570 -7.40 -32.78 -4.06
CA LYS A 570 -7.38 -31.44 -4.67
C LYS A 570 -6.51 -31.35 -5.92
N ILE A 571 -5.37 -32.04 -5.95
CA ILE A 571 -4.51 -32.10 -7.15
C ILE A 571 -5.22 -32.86 -8.27
N ILE A 572 -5.98 -33.93 -7.96
CA ILE A 572 -6.86 -34.61 -8.92
C ILE A 572 -7.92 -33.66 -9.48
N ASP A 573 -8.60 -32.91 -8.62
CA ASP A 573 -9.61 -31.92 -9.05
C ASP A 573 -8.99 -30.90 -10.02
N LEU A 574 -7.82 -30.35 -9.66
CA LEU A 574 -7.10 -29.37 -10.48
C LEU A 574 -6.62 -29.94 -11.82
N ALA A 575 -6.25 -31.22 -11.87
CA ALA A 575 -5.89 -31.91 -13.10
C ALA A 575 -7.13 -32.11 -14.00
N ARG A 576 -8.27 -32.53 -13.42
CA ARG A 576 -9.52 -32.73 -14.13
C ARG A 576 -10.07 -31.44 -14.73
N GLU A 577 -10.05 -30.36 -13.96
CA GLU A 577 -10.49 -29.02 -14.41
C GLU A 577 -9.70 -28.52 -15.63
N ARG A 578 -8.47 -29.02 -15.82
CA ARG A 578 -7.61 -28.71 -16.97
C ARG A 578 -7.68 -29.73 -18.11
N GLY A 579 -8.62 -30.69 -18.06
CA GLY A 579 -8.84 -31.66 -19.13
C GLY A 579 -7.87 -32.85 -19.18
N ILE A 580 -7.09 -33.06 -18.11
CA ILE A 580 -6.23 -34.24 -18.00
C ILE A 580 -7.10 -35.50 -17.85
N GLY A 581 -6.75 -36.58 -18.54
CA GLY A 581 -7.58 -37.79 -18.65
C GLY A 581 -7.44 -38.79 -17.50
N GLY A 582 -6.43 -38.64 -16.65
CA GLY A 582 -6.16 -39.53 -15.52
C GLY A 582 -4.84 -39.25 -14.84
N ILE A 583 -4.50 -40.08 -13.87
CA ILE A 583 -3.30 -39.94 -13.04
C ILE A 583 -2.49 -41.23 -13.07
N PHE A 584 -1.18 -41.09 -13.00
CA PHE A 584 -0.26 -42.19 -12.73
C PHE A 584 0.81 -41.76 -11.73
N GLY A 585 1.62 -42.70 -11.27
CA GLY A 585 2.79 -42.41 -10.46
C GLY A 585 3.50 -43.69 -10.02
N GLU A 586 4.66 -43.52 -9.42
CA GLU A 586 5.47 -44.59 -8.89
C GLU A 586 5.58 -44.47 -7.37
N ILE A 587 5.41 -45.58 -6.66
CA ILE A 587 5.41 -45.62 -5.20
C ILE A 587 6.32 -46.73 -4.71
N SER A 588 7.08 -46.46 -3.65
CA SER A 588 7.88 -47.47 -2.96
C SER A 588 6.97 -48.53 -2.32
N ALA A 589 7.36 -49.81 -2.38
CA ALA A 589 6.55 -50.93 -1.88
C ALA A 589 6.23 -50.86 -0.38
N ASP A 590 7.09 -50.21 0.41
CA ASP A 590 6.94 -50.01 1.85
C ASP A 590 6.02 -48.83 2.24
N ASN A 591 5.59 -48.00 1.28
CA ASN A 591 4.73 -46.84 1.53
C ASN A 591 3.25 -47.23 1.69
N THR A 592 2.91 -47.91 2.78
CA THR A 592 1.53 -48.37 3.03
C THR A 592 0.49 -47.24 3.13
N ALA A 593 0.92 -46.01 3.39
CA ALA A 593 0.03 -44.86 3.53
C ALA A 593 -0.58 -44.44 2.18
N ILE A 594 0.20 -44.42 1.10
CA ILE A 594 -0.31 -44.03 -0.22
C ILE A 594 -1.26 -45.08 -0.79
N PHE A 595 -1.00 -46.38 -0.57
CA PHE A 595 -1.93 -47.46 -0.96
C PHE A 595 -3.30 -47.30 -0.32
N LYS A 596 -3.38 -46.89 0.95
CA LYS A 596 -4.66 -46.61 1.63
C LYS A 596 -5.40 -45.44 0.99
N ILE A 597 -4.68 -44.41 0.54
CA ILE A 597 -5.29 -43.26 -0.16
C ILE A 597 -5.81 -43.71 -1.52
N LEU A 598 -4.98 -44.40 -2.32
CA LEU A 598 -5.34 -44.88 -3.67
C LEU A 598 -6.54 -45.82 -3.64
N ASN A 599 -6.59 -46.78 -2.70
CA ASN A 599 -7.72 -47.70 -2.58
C ASN A 599 -9.02 -47.02 -2.18
N ALA A 600 -8.94 -45.91 -1.44
CA ALA A 600 -10.12 -45.13 -1.03
C ALA A 600 -10.65 -44.20 -2.13
N LEU A 601 -9.94 -44.06 -3.26
CA LEU A 601 -10.41 -43.25 -4.37
C LEU A 601 -11.60 -43.90 -5.08
N PRO A 602 -12.49 -43.09 -5.70
CA PRO A 602 -13.63 -43.58 -6.47
C PRO A 602 -13.25 -44.10 -7.86
N TYR A 603 -11.98 -44.45 -8.10
CA TYR A 603 -11.46 -44.90 -9.40
C TYR A 603 -10.93 -46.32 -9.32
N ASN A 604 -11.03 -47.06 -10.41
CA ASN A 604 -10.36 -48.36 -10.55
C ASN A 604 -8.86 -48.10 -10.77
N VAL A 605 -8.04 -48.37 -9.75
CA VAL A 605 -6.59 -48.15 -9.78
C VAL A 605 -5.88 -49.43 -10.20
N ALA A 606 -5.20 -49.39 -11.33
CA ALA A 606 -4.32 -50.47 -11.78
C ALA A 606 -2.95 -50.32 -11.13
N PHE A 607 -2.39 -51.43 -10.64
CA PHE A 607 -1.03 -51.49 -10.07
C PHE A 607 -0.18 -52.48 -10.86
N THR A 608 1.03 -52.07 -11.23
CA THR A 608 2.04 -52.90 -11.89
C THR A 608 3.31 -52.87 -11.04
N GLN A 609 3.82 -54.04 -10.64
CA GLN A 609 5.03 -54.13 -9.83
C GLN A 609 6.29 -54.02 -10.70
N HIS A 610 7.26 -53.21 -10.26
CA HIS A 610 8.57 -53.04 -10.88
C HIS A 610 9.65 -53.11 -9.80
N GLU A 611 10.34 -54.25 -9.69
CA GLU A 611 11.39 -54.49 -8.67
C GLU A 611 10.91 -54.14 -7.24
N GLU A 612 11.39 -53.03 -6.66
CA GLU A 612 11.08 -52.54 -5.31
C GLU A 612 9.98 -51.46 -5.28
N THR A 613 9.39 -51.11 -6.43
CA THR A 613 8.33 -50.10 -6.57
C THR A 613 7.06 -50.68 -7.21
N PHE A 614 5.96 -49.95 -7.05
CA PHE A 614 4.72 -50.18 -7.78
C PHE A 614 4.41 -48.94 -8.61
N GLN A 615 4.14 -49.13 -9.89
CA GLN A 615 3.52 -48.12 -10.73
C GLN A 615 2.01 -48.22 -10.60
N PHE A 616 1.33 -47.11 -10.36
CA PHE A 616 -0.13 -47.06 -10.38
C PHE A 616 -0.63 -46.17 -11.51
N SER A 617 -1.82 -46.47 -12.04
CA SER A 617 -2.52 -45.59 -12.97
C SER A 617 -4.03 -45.76 -12.92
N PHE A 618 -4.77 -44.69 -13.21
CA PHE A 618 -6.22 -44.73 -13.38
C PHE A 618 -6.69 -43.59 -14.29
N ARG A 619 -7.79 -43.81 -15.02
CA ARG A 619 -8.46 -42.77 -15.81
C ARG A 619 -9.63 -42.19 -15.03
N PHE A 620 -9.88 -40.90 -15.16
CA PHE A 620 -11.04 -40.27 -14.50
C PHE A 620 -12.38 -40.75 -15.07
N SER A 621 -12.38 -41.31 -16.27
CA SER A 621 -13.54 -41.97 -16.88
C SER A 621 -13.84 -43.35 -16.29
N ASP A 622 -12.90 -43.96 -15.57
CA ASP A 622 -13.00 -45.31 -15.02
C ASP A 622 -13.29 -45.26 -13.51
N ALA A 623 -14.50 -44.79 -13.18
CA ALA A 623 -14.99 -44.70 -11.82
C ALA A 623 -15.51 -46.06 -11.32
N LYS A 624 -15.31 -46.34 -10.03
CA LYS A 624 -15.96 -47.47 -9.35
C LYS A 624 -17.48 -47.29 -9.46
N GLY A 625 -18.20 -48.29 -9.95
CA GLY A 625 -19.66 -48.22 -10.09
C GLY A 625 -20.35 -47.94 -8.76
N GLU A 626 -21.41 -47.13 -8.78
CA GLU A 626 -22.29 -46.95 -7.61
C GLU A 626 -23.02 -48.28 -7.32
N GLY A 627 -22.47 -49.11 -6.43
CA GLY A 627 -23.19 -50.25 -5.87
C GLY A 627 -22.51 -51.62 -5.85
N GLU A 628 -21.21 -51.78 -6.15
CA GLU A 628 -20.53 -53.05 -5.87
C GLU A 628 -19.85 -53.01 -4.49
N PRO A 629 -20.25 -53.89 -3.55
CA PRO A 629 -19.52 -54.08 -2.30
C PRO A 629 -18.11 -54.60 -2.58
N ASP A 630 -17.17 -54.12 -1.77
CA ASP A 630 -15.73 -54.36 -1.76
C ASP A 630 -15.36 -55.83 -1.48
N ASP A 631 -15.74 -56.77 -2.37
CA ASP A 631 -15.57 -58.22 -2.13
C ASP A 631 -14.78 -58.96 -3.21
N LYS A 632 -14.02 -58.25 -4.04
CA LYS A 632 -13.03 -58.86 -4.94
C LYS A 632 -11.74 -58.05 -4.97
N HIS A 633 -10.89 -58.26 -3.96
CA HIS A 633 -9.45 -58.52 -4.13
C HIS A 633 -8.78 -58.77 -2.76
N MET A 634 -9.18 -59.86 -2.09
CA MET A 634 -8.33 -60.54 -1.10
C MET A 634 -7.22 -61.31 -1.83
N HIS A 635 -6.21 -60.61 -2.37
CA HIS A 635 -4.94 -61.22 -2.79
C HIS A 635 -3.75 -60.34 -2.38
N TYR A 636 -3.72 -59.90 -1.12
CA TYR A 636 -2.53 -59.27 -0.51
C TYR A 636 -2.39 -59.65 0.97
N ARG A 637 -2.35 -60.96 1.26
CA ARG A 637 -2.00 -61.48 2.58
C ARG A 637 -0.95 -62.59 2.61
N HIS A 638 -0.28 -62.87 1.48
CA HIS A 638 0.74 -63.92 1.42
C HIS A 638 2.10 -63.53 0.83
N MET A 639 2.44 -62.24 0.75
CA MET A 639 3.80 -61.79 0.44
C MET A 639 4.21 -60.59 1.32
N LEU A 640 4.26 -60.82 2.64
CA LEU A 640 5.09 -60.10 3.60
C LEU A 640 5.68 -61.14 4.56
#